data_AF-A0A1Y1I9R1-F1
#
_entry.id   AF-A0A1Y1I9R1-F1
#
_cell.length_a   1.000
_cell.length_b   1.000
_cell.length_c   1.000
_cell.angle_alpha   90.00
_cell.angle_beta   90.00
_cell.angle_gamma   90.00
#
_symmetry.space_group_name_H-M   'P 1'
#
loop_
_entity.id
_entity.type
_entity.pdbx_description
1 polymer ?
#
loop_
_entity_poly.entity_id
_entity_poly.type
_entity_poly.pdbx_seq_one_letter_code
_entity_poly.pdbx_strand_id
1 'polypeptide(L)'
;MGLSQGYVLPLGVTLSILFLGLQRFRDAAEPSTLLLSPPSRWSLEAQNVFQGLHFEPAQKPDQKYTSKRIYSAAEAAGDILHSDFPDIAGKGCPFHGEAHGLFQPDTPRPRFIVTGGAGFIGSNLVKKLSGVVPSEQIKVIDNLWRGQLRNLQIENGSWAINVSRDFCHADLRIGESSERYLRGADYVYHLAIMTGVADDQDGTDPYFDDNVLINTLSLNSCKRNGIPNYIYVAAAIPTGWYMSRILPPPVITGANTHNWMKAMGENEATSEKTADFKVGVLRIDCAYGPHDYVLLGATPAADLAIRDLIQQGINNPAYISVSLRGANRRRTFAYVDDVVESLLELKDAGLNRAPIRVKTQSTSTLYDIAAQLQVIVSQHAGEGANPHIKDAGRQHREAPSPVPARNIDAPESSRRSTLRNSLSKDLERTYLWMRKEMQRPRILVVLFGQARGGELAWRSLVKNLLQPYNAHLALCFSGDRKDTLLHRVAQYDWTVPEYADWGLVWDEVATTCTDNPAGNSTWRKVCGVQGFFMGGLGGCRHGTATGIILAYRWFTQQKLAYFNLLDKYDYVVYSRPDELYLCEHQNIFDSIEDGQVYMPIEEDYGGFQDRHLVGTMRTMMSALNQTAELACAPDYWYSRLLALDTHFNPEKLQKEMWREKPIERLSYNRSMYLVKTKQDPSRFTPAQQKIEYEITRRYNLSVKYPNERSRVLQYCQVNELFVLKELRDKFD
;
A
#
# COMPACT_ATOMS: atom_id res chain seq x y z
N MET A 1 -8.51 -66.07 -14.62
CA MET A 1 -9.11 -65.91 -15.96
C MET A 1 -9.55 -64.45 -16.05
N GLY A 2 -9.03 -63.52 -16.84
CA GLY A 2 -7.96 -63.44 -17.85
C GLY A 2 -7.46 -61.97 -17.89
N LEU A 3 -6.47 -61.70 -18.75
CA LEU A 3 -5.45 -60.64 -18.71
C LEU A 3 -5.71 -59.34 -19.52
N SER A 4 -4.92 -58.30 -19.20
CA SER A 4 -4.34 -57.21 -20.05
C SER A 4 -5.25 -56.03 -20.45
N GLN A 5 -4.81 -54.76 -20.57
CA GLN A 5 -3.52 -54.19 -21.00
C GLN A 5 -3.21 -52.84 -20.31
N GLY A 6 -1.94 -52.59 -20.00
CA GLY A 6 -1.38 -51.26 -19.74
C GLY A 6 -0.58 -50.77 -20.95
N TYR A 7 -0.65 -49.48 -21.27
CA TYR A 7 0.17 -48.85 -22.31
C TYR A 7 1.48 -48.34 -21.70
N VAL A 8 2.59 -48.94 -22.11
CA VAL A 8 3.97 -48.47 -21.89
C VAL A 8 4.43 -47.84 -23.20
N LEU A 9 4.81 -46.56 -23.18
CA LEU A 9 5.49 -45.91 -24.31
C LEU A 9 6.98 -46.33 -24.32
N PRO A 10 7.56 -46.72 -25.47
CA PRO A 10 8.93 -47.20 -25.54
C PRO A 10 9.96 -46.06 -25.51
N LEU A 11 11.06 -46.28 -24.78
CA LEU A 11 12.19 -45.35 -24.53
C LEU A 11 12.87 -44.73 -25.77
N GLY A 12 12.59 -45.20 -27.00
CA GLY A 12 13.26 -44.73 -28.22
C GLY A 12 12.78 -43.37 -28.73
N VAL A 13 11.55 -42.96 -28.44
CA VAL A 13 10.96 -41.71 -28.97
C VAL A 13 11.43 -40.49 -28.18
N THR A 14 11.68 -40.66 -26.88
CA THR A 14 12.11 -39.57 -25.98
C THR A 14 13.55 -39.11 -26.26
N LEU A 15 14.42 -40.00 -26.72
CA LEU A 15 15.83 -39.70 -27.03
C LEU A 15 16.01 -38.94 -28.36
N SER A 16 15.11 -39.11 -29.32
CA SER A 16 15.20 -38.46 -30.64
C SER A 16 14.77 -36.98 -30.61
N ILE A 17 13.82 -36.62 -29.74
CA ILE A 17 13.33 -35.25 -29.57
C ILE A 17 14.37 -34.39 -28.83
N LEU A 18 15.11 -34.96 -27.88
CA LEU A 18 16.18 -34.28 -27.16
C LEU A 18 17.41 -33.98 -28.05
N PHE A 19 17.75 -34.88 -28.97
CA PHE A 19 18.91 -34.67 -29.87
C PHE A 19 18.67 -33.60 -30.95
N LEU A 20 17.44 -33.50 -31.48
CA LEU A 20 17.09 -32.47 -32.47
C LEU A 20 16.92 -31.06 -31.86
N GLY A 21 16.54 -30.96 -30.59
CA GLY A 21 16.45 -29.69 -29.87
C GLY A 21 17.81 -29.09 -29.51
N LEU A 22 18.79 -29.93 -29.15
CA LEU A 22 20.13 -29.50 -28.74
C LEU A 22 21.02 -29.05 -29.90
N GLN A 23 20.74 -29.48 -31.13
CA GLN A 23 21.54 -29.07 -32.30
C GLN A 23 21.13 -27.68 -32.83
N ARG A 24 19.91 -27.21 -32.58
CA ARG A 24 19.43 -25.89 -33.04
C ARG A 24 19.76 -24.72 -32.11
N PHE A 25 20.12 -24.98 -30.86
CA PHE A 25 20.48 -23.94 -29.90
C PHE A 25 21.95 -23.50 -29.97
N ARG A 26 22.79 -24.16 -30.80
CA ARG A 26 24.23 -23.89 -30.87
C ARG A 26 24.63 -22.84 -31.93
N ASP A 27 23.73 -22.48 -32.84
CA ASP A 27 24.06 -21.64 -34.01
C ASP A 27 23.39 -20.25 -34.04
N ALA A 28 22.70 -19.83 -32.97
CA ALA A 28 22.09 -18.49 -32.89
C ALA A 28 22.99 -17.53 -32.10
N ALA A 29 24.07 -17.07 -32.73
CA ALA A 29 24.82 -15.89 -32.30
C ALA A 29 24.39 -14.67 -33.13
N GLU A 30 24.20 -13.55 -32.42
CA GLU A 30 23.95 -12.17 -32.85
C GLU A 30 22.51 -11.63 -33.00
N PRO A 31 22.27 -10.35 -32.65
CA PRO A 31 20.96 -9.82 -32.32
C PRO A 31 20.48 -8.77 -33.35
N SER A 32 19.41 -9.06 -34.07
CA SER A 32 18.56 -8.00 -34.63
C SER A 32 17.22 -8.54 -35.11
N THR A 33 16.15 -8.00 -34.51
CA THR A 33 14.84 -7.70 -35.12
C THR A 33 14.16 -8.80 -35.93
N LEU A 34 13.18 -9.50 -35.34
CA LEU A 34 12.17 -10.24 -36.11
C LEU A 34 10.80 -10.20 -35.42
N LEU A 35 9.91 -9.39 -36.01
CA LEU A 35 8.46 -9.42 -35.83
C LEU A 35 7.92 -10.82 -36.13
N LEU A 36 7.30 -11.47 -35.14
CA LEU A 36 6.64 -12.76 -35.33
C LEU A 36 5.18 -12.56 -35.74
N SER A 37 4.87 -12.91 -36.99
CA SER A 37 3.54 -13.40 -37.38
C SER A 37 3.52 -14.93 -37.26
N PRO A 38 2.40 -15.57 -36.90
CA PRO A 38 2.38 -17.00 -36.58
C PRO A 38 2.49 -17.86 -37.84
N PRO A 39 3.38 -18.87 -37.90
CA PRO A 39 3.43 -19.78 -39.03
C PRO A 39 2.32 -20.82 -38.96
N SER A 40 1.65 -20.99 -40.09
CA SER A 40 0.74 -22.10 -40.39
C SER A 40 1.51 -23.39 -40.65
N ARG A 41 1.03 -24.50 -40.06
CA ARG A 41 1.25 -25.94 -40.37
C ARG A 41 1.60 -26.76 -39.13
N TRP A 42 0.57 -27.26 -38.46
CA TRP A 42 0.67 -28.45 -37.61
C TRP A 42 0.37 -29.68 -38.48
N SER A 43 1.07 -30.80 -38.24
CA SER A 43 0.84 -32.07 -38.94
C SER A 43 -0.49 -32.71 -38.51
N LEU A 44 -1.10 -33.48 -39.42
CA LEU A 44 -2.44 -34.10 -39.28
C LEU A 44 -2.59 -35.01 -38.04
N GLU A 45 -1.49 -35.50 -37.47
CA GLU A 45 -1.50 -36.35 -36.28
C GLU A 45 -1.73 -35.57 -34.97
N ALA A 46 -1.41 -34.27 -34.92
CA ALA A 46 -1.68 -33.44 -33.74
C ALA A 46 -3.15 -32.98 -33.66
N GLN A 47 -3.88 -33.00 -34.79
CA GLN A 47 -5.31 -32.64 -34.82
C GLN A 47 -6.21 -33.75 -34.28
N ASN A 48 -5.79 -35.02 -34.35
CA ASN A 48 -6.61 -36.16 -33.89
C ASN A 48 -6.58 -36.39 -32.38
N VAL A 49 -5.61 -35.81 -31.63
CA VAL A 49 -5.57 -35.91 -30.16
C VAL A 49 -6.56 -34.94 -29.50
N PHE A 50 -6.96 -33.86 -30.18
CA PHE A 50 -7.90 -32.87 -29.65
C PHE A 50 -9.38 -33.16 -29.95
N GLN A 51 -9.71 -34.15 -30.79
CA GLN A 51 -11.10 -34.47 -31.16
C GLN A 51 -11.80 -35.49 -30.22
N GLY A 52 -11.13 -35.98 -29.17
CA GLY A 52 -11.67 -37.00 -28.26
C GLY A 52 -12.26 -36.49 -26.93
N LEU A 53 -12.24 -35.20 -26.64
CA LEU A 53 -12.77 -34.63 -25.39
C LEU A 53 -14.16 -34.03 -25.64
N HIS A 54 -15.19 -34.86 -25.52
CA HIS A 54 -16.58 -34.38 -25.40
C HIS A 54 -16.76 -33.67 -24.05
N PHE A 55 -16.84 -32.34 -24.05
CA PHE A 55 -17.42 -31.58 -22.95
C PHE A 55 -18.93 -31.45 -23.17
N GLU A 56 -19.74 -32.01 -22.27
CA GLU A 56 -21.17 -31.70 -22.21
C GLU A 56 -21.35 -30.20 -21.89
N PRO A 57 -22.20 -29.47 -22.63
CA PRO A 57 -22.47 -28.07 -22.32
C PRO A 57 -23.28 -28.00 -21.01
N ALA A 58 -22.69 -27.40 -19.98
CA ALA A 58 -23.38 -27.12 -18.73
C ALA A 58 -24.68 -26.32 -19.00
N GLN A 59 -25.79 -26.85 -18.50
CA GLN A 59 -27.10 -26.19 -18.50
C GLN A 59 -26.98 -24.81 -17.82
N LYS A 60 -27.47 -23.78 -18.50
CA LYS A 60 -27.59 -22.41 -17.97
C LYS A 60 -28.35 -22.44 -16.64
N PRO A 61 -27.79 -21.92 -15.53
CA PRO A 61 -28.59 -21.61 -14.35
C PRO A 61 -29.48 -20.40 -14.66
N ASP A 62 -30.75 -20.50 -14.31
CA ASP A 62 -31.75 -19.43 -14.42
C ASP A 62 -31.26 -18.11 -13.81
N GLN A 63 -31.03 -17.11 -14.66
CA GLN A 63 -30.78 -15.74 -14.25
C GLN A 63 -32.08 -15.08 -13.77
N LYS A 64 -32.30 -15.10 -12.45
CA LYS A 64 -33.21 -14.17 -11.76
C LYS A 64 -32.54 -13.57 -10.53
N TYR A 65 -31.49 -12.78 -10.71
CA TYR A 65 -31.12 -11.74 -9.75
C TYR A 65 -30.61 -10.51 -10.51
N THR A 66 -31.41 -9.45 -10.45
CA THR A 66 -31.21 -8.16 -11.11
C THR A 66 -30.25 -7.28 -10.32
N SER A 67 -29.06 -7.01 -10.86
CA SER A 67 -28.18 -5.89 -10.49
C SER A 67 -27.81 -5.01 -11.70
N LYS A 68 -28.62 -5.06 -12.77
CA LYS A 68 -28.52 -4.13 -13.91
C LYS A 68 -29.16 -2.78 -13.57
N ARG A 69 -28.41 -1.86 -12.97
CA ARG A 69 -28.63 -0.41 -13.18
C ARG A 69 -27.49 0.56 -12.78
N ILE A 70 -26.27 0.10 -12.46
CA ILE A 70 -25.16 1.02 -12.13
C ILE A 70 -23.92 0.89 -13.05
N TYR A 71 -23.88 -0.09 -13.97
CA TYR A 71 -22.66 -0.35 -14.77
C TYR A 71 -22.67 0.14 -16.22
N SER A 72 -23.73 0.80 -16.72
CA SER A 72 -23.80 1.21 -18.14
C SER A 72 -23.15 2.56 -18.46
N ALA A 73 -22.62 3.30 -17.48
CA ALA A 73 -21.85 4.53 -17.73
C ALA A 73 -20.34 4.27 -17.85
N ALA A 74 -19.85 3.10 -17.38
CA ALA A 74 -18.42 2.76 -17.42
C ALA A 74 -17.95 2.23 -18.79
N GLU A 75 -18.84 1.67 -19.60
CA GLU A 75 -18.49 1.13 -20.93
C GLU A 75 -18.31 2.20 -22.01
N ALA A 76 -18.81 3.43 -21.81
CA ALA A 76 -18.58 4.54 -22.74
C ALA A 76 -17.23 5.26 -22.50
N ALA A 77 -16.52 4.94 -21.41
CA ALA A 77 -15.19 5.46 -21.08
C ALA A 77 -14.05 4.46 -21.40
N GLY A 78 -14.36 3.39 -22.14
CA GLY A 78 -13.52 2.20 -22.31
C GLY A 78 -12.26 2.34 -23.18
N ASP A 79 -12.06 3.46 -23.89
CA ASP A 79 -10.94 3.60 -24.84
C ASP A 79 -9.75 4.43 -24.32
N ILE A 80 -9.70 4.80 -23.03
CA ILE A 80 -8.58 5.59 -22.44
C ILE A 80 -7.92 4.90 -21.22
N LEU A 81 -8.45 3.79 -20.69
CA LEU A 81 -8.07 3.30 -19.34
C LEU A 81 -7.18 2.05 -19.27
N HIS A 82 -6.48 1.67 -20.34
CA HIS A 82 -5.59 0.49 -20.34
C HIS A 82 -4.08 0.78 -20.12
N SER A 83 -3.70 2.00 -19.70
CA SER A 83 -2.30 2.35 -19.36
C SER A 83 -2.03 2.69 -17.88
N ASP A 84 -3.01 2.59 -16.99
CA ASP A 84 -2.92 3.18 -15.64
C ASP A 84 -2.48 2.20 -14.54
N PHE A 85 -1.43 1.42 -14.79
CA PHE A 85 -0.50 1.15 -13.69
C PHE A 85 0.50 2.30 -13.72
N PRO A 86 0.52 3.21 -12.73
CA PRO A 86 1.54 4.23 -12.71
C PRO A 86 2.89 3.52 -12.76
N ASP A 87 3.78 3.97 -13.65
CA ASP A 87 5.22 3.75 -13.54
C ASP A 87 5.62 4.18 -12.13
N ILE A 88 5.65 3.24 -11.18
CA ILE A 88 6.30 3.41 -9.90
C ILE A 88 7.80 3.26 -10.18
N ALA A 89 8.34 4.10 -11.06
CA ALA A 89 9.78 4.22 -11.27
C ALA A 89 10.42 4.38 -9.88
N GLY A 90 11.25 3.40 -9.51
CA GLY A 90 11.74 3.19 -8.15
C GLY A 90 12.20 4.49 -7.51
N LYS A 91 11.49 4.91 -6.46
CA LYS A 91 11.75 6.16 -5.76
C LYS A 91 13.13 6.04 -5.11
N GLY A 92 14.06 6.83 -5.65
CA GLY A 92 15.50 6.76 -5.40
C GLY A 92 15.90 6.46 -3.94
N CYS A 93 16.93 5.63 -3.78
CA CYS A 93 17.66 5.57 -2.50
C CYS A 93 18.50 6.85 -2.32
N PRO A 94 18.68 7.38 -1.11
CA PRO A 94 19.54 8.54 -0.85
C PRO A 94 21.05 8.31 -1.09
N PHE A 95 21.46 7.25 -1.79
CA PHE A 95 22.87 7.00 -2.10
C PHE A 95 23.15 6.66 -3.58
N HIS A 96 24.00 7.53 -4.15
CA HIS A 96 24.69 7.55 -5.45
C HIS A 96 23.89 8.13 -6.64
N GLY A 97 24.23 9.38 -6.95
CA GLY A 97 24.06 9.97 -8.27
C GLY A 97 24.74 9.13 -9.35
N GLU A 98 24.20 9.27 -10.56
CA GLU A 98 24.66 8.79 -11.87
C GLU A 98 25.43 7.46 -11.95
N ALA A 99 24.93 6.58 -12.81
CA ALA A 99 25.28 5.18 -13.00
C ALA A 99 26.74 4.84 -13.39
N HIS A 100 27.73 5.69 -13.13
CA HIS A 100 29.12 5.47 -13.56
C HIS A 100 30.21 5.73 -12.50
N GLY A 101 29.86 6.03 -11.24
CA GLY A 101 30.85 6.29 -10.19
C GLY A 101 31.26 5.05 -9.39
N LEU A 102 32.56 4.74 -9.39
CA LEU A 102 33.24 3.86 -8.45
C LEU A 102 32.75 4.10 -7.00
N PHE A 103 32.56 3.01 -6.24
CA PHE A 103 32.25 3.04 -4.80
C PHE A 103 33.18 4.05 -4.11
N GLN A 104 32.63 5.07 -3.44
CA GLN A 104 33.46 5.98 -2.67
C GLN A 104 34.06 5.20 -1.48
N PRO A 105 35.40 5.17 -1.31
CA PRO A 105 36.08 4.32 -0.31
C PRO A 105 35.65 4.57 1.14
N ASP A 106 35.13 5.76 1.42
CA ASP A 106 34.96 6.28 2.79
C ASP A 106 33.55 6.08 3.36
N THR A 107 32.62 5.49 2.59
CA THR A 107 31.26 5.18 3.08
C THR A 107 31.17 3.74 3.55
N PRO A 108 30.68 3.48 4.78
CA PRO A 108 30.60 2.11 5.30
C PRO A 108 29.73 1.24 4.38
N ARG A 109 30.32 0.17 3.89
CA ARG A 109 29.67 -0.84 3.06
C ARG A 109 28.55 -1.51 3.87
N PRO A 110 27.30 -1.61 3.35
CA PRO A 110 26.25 -2.33 4.08
C PRO A 110 26.65 -3.79 4.22
N ARG A 111 26.52 -4.37 5.41
CA ARG A 111 26.76 -5.80 5.61
C ARG A 111 25.55 -6.63 5.24
N PHE A 112 24.36 -6.10 5.56
CA PHE A 112 23.07 -6.74 5.36
C PHE A 112 22.17 -5.87 4.48
N ILE A 113 21.54 -6.47 3.48
CA ILE A 113 20.38 -5.91 2.79
C ILE A 113 19.16 -6.74 3.19
N VAL A 114 18.07 -6.05 3.57
CA VAL A 114 16.78 -6.68 3.86
C VAL A 114 15.74 -6.11 2.88
N THR A 115 15.32 -6.91 1.90
CA THR A 115 14.21 -6.55 1.01
C THR A 115 12.89 -6.80 1.73
N GLY A 116 11.86 -5.97 1.56
CA GLY A 116 10.63 -6.09 2.36
C GLY A 116 10.87 -5.74 3.84
N GLY A 117 11.92 -4.96 4.12
CA GLY A 117 12.39 -4.67 5.47
C GLY A 117 11.46 -3.75 6.29
N ALA A 118 10.50 -3.07 5.67
CA ALA A 118 9.47 -2.30 6.39
C ALA A 118 8.19 -3.14 6.62
N GLY A 119 8.14 -4.38 6.13
CA GLY A 119 7.06 -5.34 6.34
C GLY A 119 7.12 -6.08 7.68
N PHE A 120 6.24 -7.06 7.86
CA PHE A 120 6.08 -7.82 9.11
C PHE A 120 7.38 -8.48 9.60
N ILE A 121 7.85 -9.51 8.90
CA ILE A 121 9.07 -10.25 9.29
C ILE A 121 10.31 -9.36 9.12
N GLY A 122 10.36 -8.60 8.03
CA GLY A 122 11.51 -7.77 7.69
C GLY A 122 11.84 -6.71 8.74
N SER A 123 10.84 -6.01 9.26
CA SER A 123 11.08 -4.97 10.27
C SER A 123 11.56 -5.54 11.59
N ASN A 124 11.02 -6.68 12.02
CA ASN A 124 11.50 -7.38 13.21
C ASN A 124 12.94 -7.87 13.04
N LEU A 125 13.30 -8.37 11.85
CA LEU A 125 14.69 -8.72 11.52
C LEU A 125 15.61 -7.49 11.55
N VAL A 126 15.20 -6.37 10.97
CA VAL A 126 15.98 -5.12 10.96
C VAL A 126 16.22 -4.61 12.38
N LYS A 127 15.20 -4.59 13.25
CA LYS A 127 15.37 -4.22 14.67
C LYS A 127 16.32 -5.15 15.41
N LYS A 128 16.28 -6.45 15.10
CA LYS A 128 17.20 -7.42 15.71
C LYS A 128 18.63 -7.19 15.23
N LEU A 129 18.82 -6.93 13.94
CA LEU A 129 20.12 -6.61 13.35
C LEU A 129 20.70 -5.30 13.91
N SER A 130 19.88 -4.26 14.09
CA SER A 130 20.35 -2.97 14.62
C SER A 130 20.83 -3.05 16.08
N GLY A 131 20.41 -4.09 16.81
CA GLY A 131 20.92 -4.38 18.15
C GLY A 131 22.27 -5.09 18.17
N VAL A 132 22.76 -5.60 17.03
CA VAL A 132 24.01 -6.38 16.93
C VAL A 132 25.05 -5.78 15.98
N VAL A 133 24.65 -4.91 15.05
CA VAL A 133 25.55 -4.16 14.17
C VAL A 133 25.17 -2.68 14.10
N PRO A 134 26.12 -1.78 13.77
CA PRO A 134 25.81 -0.38 13.50
C PRO A 134 24.75 -0.23 12.40
N SER A 135 23.89 0.79 12.51
CA SER A 135 22.82 1.07 11.53
C SER A 135 23.32 1.19 10.09
N GLU A 136 24.52 1.74 9.92
CA GLU A 136 25.27 1.87 8.65
C GLU A 136 25.47 0.57 7.90
N GLN A 137 25.47 -0.56 8.62
CA GLN A 137 25.66 -1.88 8.05
C GLN A 137 24.35 -2.54 7.61
N ILE A 138 23.21 -1.87 7.74
CA ILE A 138 21.89 -2.40 7.42
C ILE A 138 21.25 -1.50 6.38
N LYS A 139 20.98 -2.05 5.20
CA LYS A 139 20.20 -1.38 4.16
C LYS A 139 18.83 -2.04 4.02
N VAL A 140 17.78 -1.25 3.95
CA VAL A 140 16.40 -1.72 3.74
C VAL A 140 15.93 -1.32 2.36
N ILE A 141 15.34 -2.27 1.62
CA ILE A 141 14.68 -2.00 0.34
C ILE A 141 13.22 -2.40 0.49
N ASP A 142 12.29 -1.47 0.29
CA ASP A 142 10.85 -1.72 0.42
C ASP A 142 10.07 -0.75 -0.46
N ASN A 143 9.00 -1.19 -1.12
CA ASN A 143 8.13 -0.32 -1.91
C ASN A 143 6.99 0.30 -1.09
N LEU A 144 6.89 -0.03 0.20
CA LEU A 144 5.82 0.38 1.12
C LEU A 144 4.41 -0.02 0.65
N TRP A 145 4.31 -1.06 -0.17
CA TRP A 145 3.01 -1.57 -0.63
C TRP A 145 2.13 -2.05 0.53
N ARG A 146 2.74 -2.79 1.48
CA ARG A 146 2.17 -3.10 2.81
C ARG A 146 3.09 -2.71 3.96
N GLY A 147 4.39 -2.59 3.70
CA GLY A 147 5.35 -2.13 4.70
C GLY A 147 5.03 -0.72 5.17
N GLN A 148 5.42 -0.41 6.40
CA GLN A 148 5.29 0.93 6.95
C GLN A 148 6.62 1.34 7.56
N LEU A 149 7.10 2.54 7.23
CA LEU A 149 8.36 3.04 7.78
C LEU A 149 8.40 2.96 9.31
N ARG A 150 7.29 3.30 9.99
CA ARG A 150 7.19 3.22 11.45
C ARG A 150 7.51 1.85 12.03
N ASN A 151 7.36 0.76 11.26
CA ASN A 151 7.75 -0.57 11.71
C ASN A 151 9.26 -0.66 11.99
N LEU A 152 10.07 0.26 11.46
CA LEU A 152 11.50 0.39 11.72
C LEU A 152 11.82 1.19 13.00
N GLN A 153 10.83 1.73 13.71
CA GLN A 153 11.06 2.39 15.01
C GLN A 153 11.20 1.36 16.13
N ILE A 154 12.18 1.53 17.01
CA ILE A 154 12.35 0.72 18.22
C ILE A 154 11.54 1.30 19.39
N GLU A 155 11.48 0.59 20.53
CA GLU A 155 10.53 0.87 21.62
C GLU A 155 10.60 2.29 22.21
N ASN A 156 11.78 2.93 22.16
CA ASN A 156 11.99 4.30 22.63
C ASN A 156 11.61 5.39 21.59
N GLY A 157 11.06 5.00 20.44
CA GLY A 157 10.69 5.90 19.34
C GLY A 157 11.82 6.27 18.37
N SER A 158 13.06 5.87 18.64
CA SER A 158 14.16 6.06 17.69
C SER A 158 14.12 5.05 16.55
N TRP A 159 14.84 5.33 15.46
CA TRP A 159 14.86 4.48 14.27
C TRP A 159 15.94 3.41 14.36
N ALA A 160 15.62 2.17 13.96
CA ALA A 160 16.56 1.05 13.88
C ALA A 160 17.69 1.30 12.85
N ILE A 161 17.41 2.13 11.85
CA ILE A 161 18.34 2.55 10.81
C ILE A 161 18.26 4.06 10.62
N ASN A 162 19.26 4.67 9.97
CA ASN A 162 19.08 6.04 9.50
C ASN A 162 18.21 6.01 8.24
N VAL A 163 16.92 6.33 8.37
CA VAL A 163 15.95 6.26 7.25
C VAL A 163 16.38 7.13 6.06
N SER A 164 16.97 8.31 6.28
CA SER A 164 17.40 9.18 5.18
C SER A 164 18.69 8.74 4.50
N ARG A 165 19.34 7.67 4.96
CA ARG A 165 20.56 7.11 4.35
C ARG A 165 20.39 5.67 3.90
N ASP A 166 19.74 4.87 4.73
CA ASP A 166 19.80 3.41 4.69
C ASP A 166 18.50 2.75 4.19
N PHE A 167 17.43 3.54 3.99
CA PHE A 167 16.17 3.08 3.42
C PHE A 167 16.09 3.45 1.93
N CYS A 168 15.84 2.46 1.08
CA CYS A 168 15.60 2.63 -0.35
C CYS A 168 14.13 2.33 -0.67
N HIS A 169 13.38 3.33 -1.14
CA HIS A 169 11.98 3.19 -1.53
C HIS A 169 11.82 2.60 -2.95
N ALA A 170 12.11 1.32 -3.11
CA ALA A 170 12.27 0.73 -4.44
C ALA A 170 11.32 -0.42 -4.71
N ASP A 171 10.80 -0.50 -5.94
CA ASP A 171 10.09 -1.66 -6.44
C ASP A 171 11.06 -2.63 -7.11
N LEU A 172 11.07 -3.89 -6.67
CA LEU A 172 11.99 -4.92 -7.16
C LEU A 172 11.48 -5.63 -8.43
N ARG A 173 10.27 -5.30 -8.89
CA ARG A 173 9.76 -5.69 -10.22
C ARG A 173 10.48 -4.93 -11.35
N ILE A 174 11.14 -3.83 -11.02
CA ILE A 174 11.90 -3.02 -11.97
C ILE A 174 13.36 -3.52 -11.96
N GLY A 175 13.82 -4.08 -13.08
CA GLY A 175 15.15 -4.68 -13.19
C GLY A 175 16.28 -3.71 -12.83
N GLU A 176 16.22 -2.47 -13.31
CA GLU A 176 17.20 -1.42 -13.00
C GLU A 176 17.26 -1.11 -11.49
N SER A 177 16.10 -1.07 -10.83
CA SER A 177 15.99 -0.84 -9.39
C SER A 177 16.65 -1.97 -8.60
N SER A 178 16.32 -3.23 -8.93
CA SER A 178 16.92 -4.41 -8.31
C SER A 178 18.44 -4.43 -8.48
N GLU A 179 18.94 -4.17 -9.69
CA GLU A 179 20.38 -4.16 -9.98
C GLU A 179 21.11 -2.99 -9.29
N ARG A 180 20.49 -1.82 -9.22
CA ARG A 180 21.07 -0.63 -8.58
C ARG A 180 21.19 -0.78 -7.07
N TYR A 181 20.18 -1.33 -6.40
CA TYR A 181 20.11 -1.31 -4.94
C TYR A 181 20.65 -2.58 -4.26
N LEU A 182 20.60 -3.73 -4.93
CA LEU A 182 21.16 -5.00 -4.43
C LEU A 182 22.65 -5.12 -4.74
N ARG A 183 23.48 -4.23 -4.19
CA ARG A 183 24.93 -4.22 -4.41
C ARG A 183 25.73 -3.95 -3.15
N GLY A 184 26.95 -4.48 -3.14
CA GLY A 184 27.94 -4.18 -2.11
C GLY A 184 27.58 -4.69 -0.72
N ALA A 185 26.77 -5.75 -0.60
CA ALA A 185 26.49 -6.38 0.68
C ALA A 185 27.18 -7.74 0.82
N ASP A 186 27.30 -8.23 2.06
CA ASP A 186 27.76 -9.59 2.32
C ASP A 186 26.58 -10.57 2.33
N TYR A 187 25.41 -10.11 2.79
CA TYR A 187 24.20 -10.91 2.90
C TYR A 187 22.97 -10.15 2.40
N VAL A 188 22.11 -10.86 1.66
CA VAL A 188 20.76 -10.41 1.33
C VAL A 188 19.75 -11.33 2.00
N TYR A 189 18.88 -10.77 2.82
CA TYR A 189 17.66 -11.40 3.30
C TYR A 189 16.50 -11.00 2.38
N HIS A 190 16.09 -11.92 1.50
CA HIS A 190 15.00 -11.68 0.55
C HIS A 190 13.64 -12.00 1.17
N LEU A 191 13.00 -10.97 1.72
CA LEU A 191 11.65 -11.04 2.32
C LEU A 191 10.59 -10.26 1.52
N ALA A 192 10.97 -9.60 0.41
CA ALA A 192 10.03 -8.85 -0.42
C ALA A 192 9.08 -9.81 -1.15
N ILE A 193 7.79 -9.64 -0.91
CA ILE A 193 6.72 -10.38 -1.57
C ILE A 193 5.42 -9.58 -1.46
N MET A 194 4.60 -9.62 -2.50
CA MET A 194 3.22 -9.16 -2.48
C MET A 194 2.32 -10.32 -2.05
N THR A 195 1.73 -10.22 -0.86
CA THR A 195 0.80 -11.26 -0.38
C THR A 195 -0.63 -10.75 -0.52
N GLY A 196 -1.37 -11.36 -1.45
CA GLY A 196 -2.81 -11.21 -1.59
C GLY A 196 -3.47 -12.48 -1.12
N VAL A 197 -4.08 -12.46 0.05
CA VAL A 197 -4.90 -13.60 0.43
C VAL A 197 -6.30 -13.35 -0.11
N ALA A 198 -6.48 -13.72 -1.37
CA ALA A 198 -7.75 -14.17 -1.87
C ALA A 198 -7.51 -15.57 -2.40
N ASP A 199 -8.01 -16.58 -1.68
CA ASP A 199 -8.64 -17.67 -2.40
C ASP A 199 -9.79 -16.99 -3.16
N ASP A 200 -9.51 -16.50 -4.37
CA ASP A 200 -10.56 -16.42 -5.37
C ASP A 200 -11.24 -17.80 -5.45
N GLN A 201 -12.47 -17.87 -5.94
CA GLN A 201 -13.17 -19.16 -5.99
C GLN A 201 -12.43 -20.20 -6.87
N ASP A 202 -11.37 -19.78 -7.57
CA ASP A 202 -10.65 -20.52 -8.61
C ASP A 202 -9.20 -20.92 -8.22
N GLY A 203 -8.60 -20.42 -7.13
CA GLY A 203 -7.27 -20.81 -6.62
C GLY A 203 -6.07 -20.00 -7.16
N THR A 204 -6.29 -18.81 -7.72
CA THR A 204 -5.32 -17.89 -8.29
C THR A 204 -4.98 -16.74 -7.34
N ASP A 205 -3.69 -16.59 -7.02
CA ASP A 205 -3.12 -15.45 -6.31
C ASP A 205 -2.91 -14.35 -7.36
N PRO A 206 -3.56 -13.18 -7.21
CA PRO A 206 -3.47 -12.10 -8.20
C PRO A 206 -2.06 -11.51 -8.32
N TYR A 207 -1.14 -11.84 -7.40
CA TYR A 207 0.24 -11.37 -7.40
C TYR A 207 1.25 -12.47 -7.81
N PHE A 208 0.79 -13.57 -8.41
CA PHE A 208 1.66 -14.66 -8.84
C PHE A 208 2.80 -14.17 -9.74
N ASP A 209 2.48 -13.48 -10.83
CA ASP A 209 3.46 -12.99 -11.81
C ASP A 209 4.41 -11.96 -11.18
N ASP A 210 3.87 -11.04 -10.40
CA ASP A 210 4.65 -10.03 -9.66
C ASP A 210 5.69 -10.67 -8.74
N ASN A 211 5.31 -11.71 -7.99
CA ASN A 211 6.20 -12.37 -7.05
C ASN A 211 7.25 -13.25 -7.71
N VAL A 212 6.91 -13.91 -8.81
CA VAL A 212 7.90 -14.61 -9.65
C VAL A 212 8.93 -13.59 -10.14
N LEU A 213 8.48 -12.45 -10.67
CA LEU A 213 9.35 -11.39 -11.16
C LEU A 213 10.26 -10.81 -10.06
N ILE A 214 9.71 -10.46 -8.89
CA ILE A 214 10.46 -9.95 -7.73
C ILE A 214 11.58 -10.93 -7.34
N ASN A 215 11.27 -12.23 -7.27
CA ASN A 215 12.23 -13.27 -6.88
C ASN A 215 13.36 -13.40 -7.90
N THR A 216 13.00 -13.55 -9.18
CA THR A 216 13.97 -13.76 -10.26
C THR A 216 14.88 -12.56 -10.47
N LEU A 217 14.34 -11.34 -10.45
CA LEU A 217 15.15 -10.12 -10.58
C LEU A 217 16.09 -9.93 -9.39
N SER A 218 15.61 -10.18 -8.17
CA SER A 218 16.42 -10.02 -6.96
C SER A 218 17.58 -11.02 -6.91
N LEU A 219 17.31 -12.29 -7.21
CA LEU A 219 18.32 -13.35 -7.26
C LEU A 219 19.40 -13.04 -8.31
N ASN A 220 18.98 -12.70 -9.53
CA ASN A 220 19.90 -12.38 -10.62
C ASN A 220 20.73 -11.13 -10.32
N SER A 221 20.12 -10.09 -9.73
CA SER A 221 20.82 -8.87 -9.32
C SER A 221 21.88 -9.14 -8.27
N CYS A 222 21.57 -9.99 -7.26
CA CYS A 222 22.56 -10.40 -6.26
C CYS A 222 23.77 -11.07 -6.89
N LYS A 223 23.55 -11.97 -7.85
CA LYS A 223 24.64 -12.65 -8.57
C LYS A 223 25.48 -11.68 -9.40
N ARG A 224 24.84 -10.82 -10.22
CA ARG A 224 25.54 -9.84 -11.07
C ARG A 224 26.38 -8.87 -10.27
N ASN A 225 25.89 -8.46 -9.10
CA ASN A 225 26.59 -7.55 -8.20
C ASN A 225 27.59 -8.24 -7.25
N GLY A 226 27.82 -9.54 -7.42
CA GLY A 226 28.80 -10.28 -6.62
C GLY A 226 28.46 -10.37 -5.13
N ILE A 227 27.16 -10.40 -4.78
CA ILE A 227 26.73 -10.64 -3.40
C ILE A 227 26.97 -12.11 -3.04
N PRO A 228 27.74 -12.43 -1.99
CA PRO A 228 28.17 -13.81 -1.76
C PRO A 228 27.12 -14.68 -1.07
N ASN A 229 26.16 -14.11 -0.33
CA ASN A 229 25.18 -14.88 0.45
C ASN A 229 23.76 -14.37 0.23
N TYR A 230 22.86 -15.27 -0.15
CA TYR A 230 21.44 -15.00 -0.40
C TYR A 230 20.56 -15.89 0.49
N ILE A 231 19.65 -15.29 1.24
CA ILE A 231 18.75 -15.99 2.16
C ILE A 231 17.32 -15.77 1.69
N TYR A 232 16.66 -16.84 1.29
CA TYR A 232 15.31 -16.84 0.75
C TYR A 232 14.28 -17.40 1.75
N VAL A 233 13.09 -16.79 1.77
CA VAL A 233 11.97 -17.26 2.59
C VAL A 233 10.88 -17.92 1.75
N ALA A 234 10.78 -19.23 1.91
CA ALA A 234 9.79 -20.10 1.30
C ALA A 234 8.58 -20.32 2.23
N ALA A 235 7.49 -20.85 1.66
CA ALA A 235 6.37 -21.35 2.43
C ALA A 235 6.58 -22.82 2.78
N ALA A 236 6.15 -23.24 3.97
CA ALA A 236 6.06 -24.64 4.31
C ALA A 236 4.84 -25.26 3.60
N ILE A 237 5.06 -25.81 2.41
CA ILE A 237 4.02 -26.49 1.65
C ILE A 237 3.70 -27.82 2.35
N PRO A 238 2.42 -28.18 2.59
CA PRO A 238 2.10 -29.40 3.32
C PRO A 238 2.67 -30.63 2.59
N THR A 239 3.29 -31.53 3.34
CA THR A 239 4.00 -32.70 2.81
C THR A 239 3.10 -33.64 1.98
N GLY A 240 1.78 -33.56 2.14
CA GLY A 240 0.80 -34.35 1.36
C GLY A 240 0.66 -33.95 -0.11
N TRP A 241 1.21 -32.79 -0.49
CA TRP A 241 1.26 -32.33 -1.90
C TRP A 241 2.51 -32.81 -2.64
N TYR A 242 3.39 -33.54 -1.95
CA TYR A 242 4.62 -34.13 -2.49
C TYR A 242 4.35 -35.61 -2.80
N MET A 243 4.12 -35.96 -4.06
CA MET A 243 3.73 -37.34 -4.43
C MET A 243 4.83 -38.40 -4.27
N SER A 244 6.11 -38.07 -4.06
CA SER A 244 7.10 -39.10 -3.72
C SER A 244 8.34 -38.54 -3.03
N ARG A 245 8.93 -39.33 -2.12
CA ARG A 245 10.24 -39.05 -1.49
C ARG A 245 11.43 -39.61 -2.29
N ILE A 246 11.22 -40.10 -3.52
CA ILE A 246 12.20 -41.00 -4.17
C ILE A 246 12.82 -40.45 -5.48
N LEU A 247 12.28 -39.42 -6.17
CA LEU A 247 12.90 -38.84 -7.40
C LEU A 247 12.59 -37.31 -7.56
N PRO A 248 13.32 -36.54 -8.41
CA PRO A 248 13.55 -35.08 -8.27
C PRO A 248 12.36 -34.20 -8.69
N PRO A 249 12.48 -32.85 -8.58
CA PRO A 249 11.81 -32.10 -7.52
C PRO A 249 10.29 -32.39 -7.47
N PRO A 250 9.71 -32.42 -6.27
CA PRO A 250 8.35 -32.88 -6.04
C PRO A 250 7.33 -32.08 -6.83
N VAL A 251 6.52 -32.79 -7.62
CA VAL A 251 5.35 -32.25 -8.32
C VAL A 251 4.32 -31.84 -7.27
N ILE A 252 3.97 -30.55 -7.22
CA ILE A 252 2.99 -29.99 -6.28
C ILE A 252 1.58 -30.18 -6.86
N THR A 253 0.88 -31.25 -6.48
CA THR A 253 -0.40 -31.59 -7.14
C THR A 253 -1.62 -30.92 -6.51
N GLY A 254 -2.00 -29.72 -6.97
CA GLY A 254 -3.26 -29.02 -6.64
C GLY A 254 -3.14 -27.93 -5.57
N ALA A 255 -1.92 -27.47 -5.30
CA ALA A 255 -1.74 -26.30 -4.47
C ALA A 255 -2.17 -25.04 -5.23
N ASN A 256 -2.73 -24.06 -4.51
CA ASN A 256 -2.99 -22.74 -5.09
C ASN A 256 -1.70 -22.14 -5.67
N THR A 257 -1.86 -21.23 -6.62
CA THR A 257 -0.74 -20.54 -7.30
C THR A 257 0.22 -19.87 -6.29
N HIS A 258 -0.24 -19.48 -5.10
CA HIS A 258 0.60 -19.02 -4.00
C HIS A 258 1.68 -20.03 -3.57
N ASN A 259 1.30 -21.29 -3.37
CA ASN A 259 2.26 -22.33 -3.02
C ASN A 259 3.22 -22.62 -4.19
N TRP A 260 2.74 -22.53 -5.42
CA TRP A 260 3.59 -22.68 -6.62
C TRP A 260 4.65 -21.60 -6.71
N MET A 261 4.32 -20.30 -6.56
CA MET A 261 5.33 -19.24 -6.64
C MET A 261 6.41 -19.40 -5.56
N LYS A 262 6.05 -19.86 -4.36
CA LYS A 262 7.00 -20.08 -3.26
C LYS A 262 7.93 -21.25 -3.53
N ALA A 263 7.42 -22.34 -4.12
CA ALA A 263 8.22 -23.46 -4.56
C ALA A 263 9.13 -23.11 -5.74
N MET A 264 8.65 -22.32 -6.70
CA MET A 264 9.44 -21.83 -7.82
C MET A 264 10.62 -21.01 -7.32
N GLY A 265 10.40 -20.03 -6.44
CA GLY A 265 11.50 -19.24 -5.88
C GLY A 265 12.47 -20.05 -5.03
N GLU A 266 12.01 -21.10 -4.33
CA GLU A 266 12.89 -22.04 -3.63
C GLU A 266 13.78 -22.83 -4.61
N ASN A 267 13.19 -23.40 -5.66
CA ASN A 267 13.91 -24.15 -6.68
C ASN A 267 14.91 -23.27 -7.42
N GLU A 268 14.50 -22.05 -7.80
CA GLU A 268 15.35 -21.06 -8.45
C GLU A 268 16.56 -20.75 -7.57
N ALA A 269 16.35 -20.30 -6.33
CA ALA A 269 17.44 -19.95 -5.42
C ALA A 269 18.37 -21.15 -5.14
N THR A 270 17.82 -22.36 -4.95
CA THR A 270 18.64 -23.53 -4.65
C THR A 270 19.43 -24.07 -5.85
N SER A 271 18.92 -23.89 -7.06
CA SER A 271 19.60 -24.30 -8.30
C SER A 271 20.81 -23.41 -8.65
N GLU A 272 20.82 -22.17 -8.15
CA GLU A 272 21.85 -21.16 -8.45
C GLU A 272 23.05 -21.17 -7.48
N LYS A 273 23.08 -22.13 -6.54
CA LYS A 273 24.16 -22.27 -5.56
C LYS A 273 25.49 -22.56 -6.25
N THR A 274 26.52 -21.81 -5.88
CA THR A 274 27.92 -22.05 -6.31
C THR A 274 28.87 -21.98 -5.12
N ALA A 275 30.18 -22.12 -5.37
CA ALA A 275 31.20 -21.90 -4.33
C ALA A 275 31.20 -20.44 -3.83
N ASP A 276 30.97 -19.50 -4.75
CA ASP A 276 31.04 -18.05 -4.50
C ASP A 276 29.67 -17.41 -4.22
N PHE A 277 28.57 -18.14 -4.51
CA PHE A 277 27.20 -17.72 -4.26
C PHE A 277 26.46 -18.73 -3.39
N LYS A 278 26.37 -18.44 -2.10
CA LYS A 278 25.79 -19.34 -1.10
C LYS A 278 24.32 -19.02 -0.85
N VAL A 279 23.47 -20.04 -0.80
CA VAL A 279 22.03 -19.87 -0.60
C VAL A 279 21.53 -20.59 0.64
N GLY A 280 20.81 -19.86 1.50
CA GLY A 280 20.01 -20.41 2.60
C GLY A 280 18.52 -20.30 2.29
N VAL A 281 17.74 -21.32 2.64
CA VAL A 281 16.28 -21.29 2.50
C VAL A 281 15.62 -21.59 3.83
N LEU A 282 14.73 -20.69 4.29
CA LEU A 282 13.87 -20.89 5.44
C LEU A 282 12.41 -21.08 5.01
N ARG A 283 11.79 -22.18 5.42
CA ARG A 283 10.36 -22.45 5.24
C ARG A 283 9.59 -22.03 6.50
N ILE A 284 8.61 -21.16 6.32
CA ILE A 284 7.78 -20.62 7.40
C ILE A 284 6.36 -21.17 7.31
N ASP A 285 5.78 -21.51 8.46
CA ASP A 285 4.36 -21.83 8.63
C ASP A 285 3.68 -20.75 9.47
N CYS A 286 2.54 -20.25 8.99
CA CYS A 286 1.59 -19.42 9.75
C CYS A 286 2.27 -18.45 10.74
N ALA A 287 3.17 -17.60 10.24
CA ALA A 287 3.87 -16.65 11.10
C ALA A 287 2.88 -15.63 11.70
N TYR A 288 3.06 -15.27 12.96
CA TYR A 288 2.21 -14.27 13.64
C TYR A 288 3.03 -13.44 14.65
N GLY A 289 2.59 -12.22 14.92
CA GLY A 289 3.28 -11.32 15.85
C GLY A 289 3.14 -9.83 15.52
N PRO A 290 3.83 -8.96 16.27
CA PRO A 290 3.88 -7.52 16.00
C PRO A 290 4.36 -7.17 14.59
N HIS A 291 3.74 -6.15 14.00
CA HIS A 291 3.86 -5.68 12.60
C HIS A 291 3.23 -6.59 11.54
N ASP A 292 2.50 -7.64 11.94
CA ASP A 292 1.61 -8.33 10.99
C ASP A 292 0.54 -7.33 10.51
N TYR A 293 0.43 -7.18 9.20
CA TYR A 293 -0.28 -6.07 8.58
C TYR A 293 -1.80 -6.20 8.76
N VAL A 294 -2.39 -5.17 9.37
CA VAL A 294 -3.83 -5.04 9.63
C VAL A 294 -4.50 -4.46 8.38
N LEU A 295 -5.12 -5.32 7.56
CA LEU A 295 -6.17 -4.88 6.63
C LEU A 295 -7.52 -5.20 7.25
N LEU A 296 -8.25 -4.16 7.62
CA LEU A 296 -9.69 -4.27 7.83
C LEU A 296 -10.33 -4.62 6.47
N GLY A 297 -11.07 -5.74 6.42
CA GLY A 297 -11.94 -6.07 5.28
C GLY A 297 -11.47 -7.17 4.30
N ALA A 298 -10.25 -7.72 4.42
CA ALA A 298 -9.83 -8.86 3.60
C ALA A 298 -10.22 -10.19 4.27
N THR A 299 -10.99 -11.04 3.59
CA THR A 299 -11.31 -12.39 4.07
C THR A 299 -10.01 -13.21 4.19
N PRO A 300 -9.62 -13.65 5.40
CA PRO A 300 -8.38 -14.37 5.54
C PRO A 300 -8.54 -15.82 5.08
N ALA A 301 -7.65 -16.29 4.22
CA ALA A 301 -7.30 -17.71 4.19
C ALA A 301 -6.70 -18.09 5.56
N ALA A 302 -6.71 -19.39 5.84
CA ALA A 302 -6.44 -19.95 7.16
C ALA A 302 -5.04 -19.66 7.76
N ASP A 303 -4.13 -19.03 7.01
CA ASP A 303 -2.79 -18.64 7.47
C ASP A 303 -2.78 -17.26 8.15
N LEU A 304 -3.84 -16.45 7.97
CA LEU A 304 -4.07 -15.17 8.67
C LEU A 304 -5.08 -15.29 9.82
N ALA A 305 -5.33 -16.52 10.26
CA ALA A 305 -6.38 -16.85 11.22
C ALA A 305 -6.15 -16.25 12.61
N ILE A 306 -4.89 -16.24 13.10
CA ILE A 306 -4.58 -15.67 14.43
C ILE A 306 -4.93 -14.18 14.46
N ARG A 307 -4.51 -13.45 13.43
CA ARG A 307 -4.81 -12.02 13.25
C ARG A 307 -6.32 -11.78 13.24
N ASP A 308 -7.06 -12.53 12.45
CA ASP A 308 -8.52 -12.39 12.35
C ASP A 308 -9.22 -12.63 13.69
N LEU A 309 -8.83 -13.68 14.41
CA LEU A 309 -9.39 -13.99 15.73
C LEU A 309 -9.06 -12.89 16.76
N ILE A 310 -7.84 -12.35 16.76
CA ILE A 310 -7.45 -11.21 17.60
C ILE A 310 -8.28 -9.98 17.25
N GLN A 311 -8.40 -9.69 15.95
CA GLN A 311 -9.15 -8.57 15.41
C GLN A 311 -10.63 -8.62 15.80
N GLN A 312 -11.25 -9.80 15.73
CA GLN A 312 -12.60 -10.04 16.21
C GLN A 312 -12.72 -9.79 17.72
N GLY A 313 -11.79 -10.32 18.51
CA GLY A 313 -11.77 -10.12 19.97
C GLY A 313 -11.60 -8.67 20.40
N ILE A 314 -10.84 -7.87 19.64
CA ILE A 314 -10.67 -6.42 19.89
C ILE A 314 -11.95 -5.66 19.53
N ASN A 315 -12.54 -5.92 18.35
CA ASN A 315 -13.71 -5.18 17.86
C ASN A 315 -14.99 -5.56 18.60
N ASN A 316 -15.12 -6.82 19.02
CA ASN A 316 -16.29 -7.34 19.71
C ASN A 316 -15.85 -8.29 20.83
N PRO A 317 -15.59 -7.76 22.04
CA PRO A 317 -15.12 -8.58 23.16
C PRO A 317 -16.17 -9.58 23.69
N ALA A 318 -17.39 -9.61 23.13
CA ALA A 318 -18.43 -10.56 23.49
C ALA A 318 -18.42 -11.86 22.66
N TYR A 319 -17.74 -11.91 21.50
CA TYR A 319 -17.68 -13.12 20.67
C TYR A 319 -16.40 -13.23 19.83
N ILE A 320 -15.91 -14.45 19.67
CA ILE A 320 -14.89 -14.81 18.67
C ILE A 320 -15.49 -15.90 17.79
N SER A 321 -15.65 -15.64 16.50
CA SER A 321 -16.19 -16.60 15.53
C SER A 321 -15.07 -17.34 14.81
N VAL A 322 -15.09 -18.67 14.92
CA VAL A 322 -14.21 -19.55 14.16
C VAL A 322 -14.97 -20.01 12.92
N SER A 323 -14.69 -19.39 11.77
CA SER A 323 -15.40 -19.65 10.49
C SER A 323 -14.51 -20.17 9.36
N LEU A 324 -13.26 -20.51 9.68
CA LEU A 324 -12.22 -20.76 8.68
C LEU A 324 -12.21 -22.22 8.22
N ARG A 325 -12.02 -22.45 6.91
CA ARG A 325 -11.88 -23.80 6.34
C ARG A 325 -10.74 -24.55 7.05
N GLY A 326 -11.06 -25.71 7.61
CA GLY A 326 -10.08 -26.55 8.30
C GLY A 326 -9.67 -26.02 9.68
N ALA A 327 -10.57 -25.34 10.41
CA ALA A 327 -10.32 -24.87 11.78
C ALA A 327 -9.89 -25.99 12.76
N ASN A 328 -10.39 -27.21 12.56
CA ASN A 328 -9.99 -28.41 13.29
C ASN A 328 -8.63 -28.99 12.87
N ARG A 329 -8.01 -28.47 11.81
CA ARG A 329 -6.69 -28.97 11.37
C ARG A 329 -5.61 -28.42 12.29
N ARG A 330 -4.75 -29.32 12.75
CA ARG A 330 -3.52 -28.93 13.45
C ARG A 330 -2.56 -28.26 12.48
N ARG A 331 -2.07 -27.08 12.87
CA ARG A 331 -1.11 -26.27 12.14
C ARG A 331 0.07 -25.94 13.04
N THR A 332 1.20 -25.66 12.43
CA THR A 332 2.35 -25.10 13.11
C THR A 332 2.24 -23.59 13.04
N PHE A 333 2.28 -22.91 14.18
CA PHE A 333 2.31 -21.44 14.24
C PHE A 333 3.69 -21.01 14.71
N ALA A 334 4.31 -20.10 13.96
CA ALA A 334 5.62 -19.57 14.27
C ALA A 334 5.52 -18.13 14.77
N TYR A 335 5.92 -17.86 16.00
CA TYR A 335 5.99 -16.49 16.46
C TYR A 335 7.12 -15.74 15.76
N VAL A 336 6.95 -14.45 15.47
CA VAL A 336 7.91 -13.67 14.68
C VAL A 336 9.33 -13.67 15.25
N ASP A 337 9.49 -13.70 16.58
CA ASP A 337 10.81 -13.79 17.20
C ASP A 337 11.51 -15.11 16.82
N ASP A 338 10.80 -16.23 16.82
CA ASP A 338 11.35 -17.55 16.44
C ASP A 338 11.74 -17.59 14.94
N VAL A 339 10.96 -16.91 14.09
CA VAL A 339 11.27 -16.75 12.66
C VAL A 339 12.57 -15.95 12.48
N VAL A 340 12.70 -14.82 13.18
CA VAL A 340 13.88 -13.95 13.09
C VAL A 340 15.13 -14.65 13.59
N GLU A 341 15.06 -15.35 14.73
CA GLU A 341 16.18 -16.15 15.22
C GLU A 341 16.56 -17.26 14.23
N SER A 342 15.58 -17.94 13.63
CA SER A 342 15.84 -18.95 12.60
C SER A 342 16.54 -18.36 11.36
N LEU A 343 16.23 -17.12 10.97
CA LEU A 343 16.92 -16.42 9.88
C LEU A 343 18.38 -16.08 10.23
N LEU A 344 18.64 -15.70 11.48
CA LEU A 344 20.00 -15.44 11.95
C LEU A 344 20.83 -16.73 12.05
N GLU A 345 20.25 -17.81 12.57
CA GLU A 345 20.90 -19.13 12.61
C GLU A 345 21.16 -19.68 11.18
N LEU A 346 20.22 -19.48 10.25
CA LEU A 346 20.35 -19.90 8.85
C LEU A 346 21.56 -19.22 8.19
N LYS A 347 21.79 -17.94 8.49
CA LYS A 347 22.97 -17.19 8.02
C LYS A 347 24.27 -17.83 8.52
N ASP A 348 24.32 -18.23 9.79
CA ASP A 348 25.55 -18.70 10.44
C ASP A 348 25.87 -20.17 10.11
N ALA A 349 24.86 -21.02 9.96
CA ALA A 349 25.06 -22.47 9.88
C ALA A 349 24.29 -23.19 8.77
N GLY A 350 23.37 -22.52 8.07
CA GLY A 350 22.45 -23.18 7.14
C GLY A 350 22.60 -22.82 5.66
N LEU A 351 23.57 -21.98 5.30
CA LEU A 351 23.91 -21.69 3.90
C LEU A 351 24.39 -22.95 3.17
N ASN A 352 23.96 -23.09 1.91
CA ASN A 352 24.18 -24.24 1.03
C ASN A 352 23.68 -25.59 1.56
N ARG A 353 22.87 -25.60 2.63
CA ARG A 353 22.20 -26.81 3.11
C ARG A 353 20.84 -27.01 2.46
N ALA A 354 20.19 -28.13 2.80
CA ALA A 354 18.79 -28.36 2.46
C ALA A 354 17.90 -27.28 3.11
N PRO A 355 16.75 -26.92 2.49
CA PRO A 355 15.79 -25.99 3.07
C PRO A 355 15.44 -26.35 4.51
N ILE A 356 15.52 -25.37 5.41
CA ILE A 356 15.28 -25.54 6.85
C ILE A 356 13.88 -25.01 7.17
N ARG A 357 13.15 -25.70 8.03
CA ARG A 357 11.86 -25.23 8.56
C ARG A 357 12.06 -24.48 9.87
N VAL A 358 11.27 -23.43 10.12
CA VAL A 358 11.30 -22.70 11.40
C VAL A 358 11.08 -23.65 12.58
N LYS A 359 11.86 -23.46 13.65
CA LYS A 359 11.69 -24.19 14.90
C LYS A 359 10.48 -23.63 15.66
N THR A 360 9.56 -24.50 16.07
CA THR A 360 8.33 -24.10 16.80
C THR A 360 8.05 -25.05 17.96
N GLN A 361 7.29 -24.59 18.96
CA GLN A 361 7.04 -25.36 20.19
C GLN A 361 6.08 -26.53 20.02
N SER A 362 5.01 -26.36 19.24
CA SER A 362 3.94 -27.36 19.09
C SER A 362 3.01 -27.04 17.91
N THR A 363 2.12 -27.98 17.60
CA THR A 363 1.02 -27.75 16.65
C THR A 363 -0.29 -27.47 17.38
N SER A 364 -1.09 -26.51 16.90
CA SER A 364 -2.38 -26.13 17.47
C SER A 364 -3.48 -26.07 16.42
N THR A 365 -4.74 -26.19 16.83
CA THR A 365 -5.92 -25.91 15.99
C THR A 365 -6.34 -24.45 16.12
N LEU A 366 -7.21 -23.96 15.24
CA LEU A 366 -7.77 -22.61 15.38
C LEU A 366 -8.70 -22.49 16.60
N TYR A 367 -9.33 -23.58 17.03
CA TYR A 367 -10.09 -23.62 18.27
C TYR A 367 -9.19 -23.47 19.50
N ASP A 368 -8.01 -24.11 19.51
CA ASP A 368 -7.04 -23.95 20.61
C ASP A 368 -6.54 -22.50 20.72
N ILE A 369 -6.33 -21.85 19.57
CA ILE A 369 -5.97 -20.42 19.52
C ILE A 369 -7.14 -19.56 20.02
N ALA A 370 -8.36 -19.79 19.54
CA ALA A 370 -9.53 -19.04 19.96
C ALA A 370 -9.80 -19.16 21.47
N ALA A 371 -9.59 -20.34 22.06
CA ALA A 371 -9.71 -20.56 23.49
C ALA A 371 -8.67 -19.78 24.30
N GLN A 372 -7.42 -19.71 23.84
CA GLN A 372 -6.40 -18.87 24.50
C GLN A 372 -6.71 -17.38 24.35
N LEU A 373 -7.16 -16.95 23.16
CA LEU A 373 -7.57 -15.57 22.93
C LEU A 373 -8.78 -15.17 23.76
N GLN A 374 -9.72 -16.09 24.02
CA GLN A 374 -10.85 -15.83 24.90
C GLN A 374 -10.39 -15.37 26.30
N VAL A 375 -9.41 -16.08 26.87
CA VAL A 375 -8.82 -15.74 28.17
C VAL A 375 -8.12 -14.37 28.11
N ILE A 376 -7.33 -14.13 27.07
CA ILE A 376 -6.59 -12.86 26.88
C ILE A 376 -7.56 -11.68 26.74
N VAL A 377 -8.61 -11.82 25.92
CA VAL A 377 -9.62 -10.76 25.73
C VAL A 377 -10.33 -10.46 27.05
N SER A 378 -10.75 -11.49 27.80
CA SER A 378 -11.38 -11.30 29.12
C SER A 378 -10.48 -10.61 30.14
N GLN A 379 -9.17 -10.83 30.08
CA GLN A 379 -8.21 -10.15 30.97
C GLN A 379 -8.00 -8.67 30.62
N HIS A 380 -8.12 -8.31 29.34
CA HIS A 380 -7.67 -7.00 28.85
C HIS A 380 -8.79 -6.07 28.36
N ALA A 381 -9.95 -6.57 27.95
CA ALA A 381 -11.00 -5.77 27.31
C ALA A 381 -11.92 -4.98 28.27
N GLY A 382 -11.80 -5.18 29.60
CA GLY A 382 -12.58 -4.47 30.63
C GLY A 382 -13.70 -5.31 31.26
N GLU A 383 -14.42 -4.74 32.23
CA GLU A 383 -15.52 -5.43 32.93
C GLU A 383 -16.63 -5.88 31.95
N GLY A 384 -17.02 -7.16 32.02
CA GLY A 384 -18.08 -7.75 31.17
C GLY A 384 -17.60 -8.45 29.89
N ALA A 385 -16.30 -8.42 29.58
CA ALA A 385 -15.76 -9.15 28.44
C ALA A 385 -15.69 -10.67 28.71
N ASN A 386 -16.64 -11.43 28.16
CA ASN A 386 -16.62 -12.90 28.18
C ASN A 386 -16.92 -13.44 26.78
N PRO A 387 -15.92 -13.49 25.87
CA PRO A 387 -16.19 -13.79 24.48
C PRO A 387 -16.63 -15.24 24.31
N HIS A 388 -17.82 -15.49 23.78
CA HIS A 388 -18.21 -16.86 23.43
C HIS A 388 -17.59 -17.26 22.09
N ILE A 389 -17.07 -18.49 22.02
CA ILE A 389 -16.59 -19.07 20.75
C ILE A 389 -17.81 -19.54 19.95
N LYS A 390 -18.03 -18.95 18.79
CA LYS A 390 -19.09 -19.36 17.85
C LYS A 390 -18.51 -20.14 16.68
N ASP A 391 -19.00 -21.36 16.47
CA ASP A 391 -18.76 -22.10 15.23
C ASP A 391 -19.69 -21.58 14.13
N ALA A 392 -19.13 -21.10 13.03
CA ALA A 392 -19.92 -20.52 11.94
C ALA A 392 -20.45 -21.53 10.91
N GLY A 393 -20.31 -22.85 11.15
CA GLY A 393 -21.14 -23.86 10.50
C GLY A 393 -21.01 -24.04 8.99
N ARG A 394 -19.90 -23.64 8.34
CA ARG A 394 -19.69 -23.95 6.91
C ARG A 394 -19.43 -25.45 6.73
N GLN A 395 -20.40 -26.19 6.17
CA GLN A 395 -20.27 -27.61 5.82
C GLN A 395 -19.02 -27.86 4.96
N HIS A 396 -18.22 -28.86 5.35
CA HIS A 396 -16.96 -29.22 4.70
C HIS A 396 -17.13 -30.38 3.72
N ARG A 397 -16.62 -30.26 2.49
CA ARG A 397 -16.01 -31.41 1.80
C ARG A 397 -14.65 -31.65 2.47
N GLU A 398 -14.44 -32.84 3.02
CA GLU A 398 -13.15 -33.25 3.57
C GLU A 398 -12.10 -33.26 2.46
N ALA A 399 -11.19 -32.27 2.45
CA ALA A 399 -9.92 -32.44 1.74
C ALA A 399 -8.95 -33.22 2.66
N PRO A 400 -8.10 -34.11 2.11
CA PRO A 400 -7.30 -35.04 2.89
C PRO A 400 -6.46 -34.33 3.97
N SER A 401 -6.39 -34.94 5.16
CA SER A 401 -5.58 -34.49 6.28
C SER A 401 -4.11 -34.37 5.85
N PRO A 402 -3.40 -33.29 6.20
CA PRO A 402 -1.94 -33.29 6.11
C PRO A 402 -1.41 -34.43 6.97
N VAL A 403 -0.59 -35.30 6.38
CA VAL A 403 0.19 -36.28 7.15
C VAL A 403 1.00 -35.51 8.19
N PRO A 404 0.97 -35.89 9.48
CA PRO A 404 1.82 -35.27 10.49
C PRO A 404 3.25 -35.24 9.96
N ALA A 405 3.83 -34.05 9.82
CA ALA A 405 5.22 -33.95 9.45
C ALA A 405 6.02 -34.62 10.57
N ARG A 406 6.61 -35.81 10.32
CA ARG A 406 7.83 -36.17 11.03
C ARG A 406 8.79 -35.02 10.77
N ASN A 407 9.25 -34.35 11.83
CA ASN A 407 10.39 -33.45 11.76
C ASN A 407 11.48 -34.19 10.98
N ILE A 408 11.70 -33.81 9.72
CA ILE A 408 12.76 -34.40 8.92
C ILE A 408 14.04 -33.83 9.51
N ASP A 409 14.67 -34.64 10.36
CA ASP A 409 16.08 -34.64 10.73
C ASP A 409 16.70 -33.26 11.02
N ALA A 410 16.16 -32.55 12.02
CA ALA A 410 17.02 -31.71 12.84
C ALA A 410 17.76 -32.65 13.82
N PRO A 411 19.10 -32.72 13.81
CA PRO A 411 19.85 -33.59 14.70
C PRO A 411 19.46 -33.34 16.15
N GLU A 412 19.27 -34.42 16.91
CA GLU A 412 18.71 -34.40 18.27
C GLU A 412 19.52 -33.54 19.26
N SER A 413 20.81 -33.29 18.95
CA SER A 413 21.71 -32.39 19.65
C SER A 413 21.37 -30.89 19.51
N SER A 414 20.45 -30.52 18.62
CA SER A 414 19.98 -29.14 18.40
C SER A 414 18.70 -28.77 19.17
N ARG A 415 18.10 -29.71 19.94
CA ARG A 415 16.93 -29.45 20.81
C ARG A 415 17.27 -28.65 22.10
N ARG A 416 18.32 -27.81 22.09
CA ARG A 416 18.66 -26.95 23.24
C ARG A 416 17.87 -25.64 23.20
N SER A 417 16.92 -25.51 24.13
CA SER A 417 16.54 -24.30 24.88
C SER A 417 16.35 -22.93 24.17
N THR A 418 16.00 -22.84 22.89
CA THR A 418 15.82 -21.52 22.22
C THR A 418 14.39 -20.99 22.19
N LEU A 419 13.40 -21.82 22.54
CA LEU A 419 11.99 -21.42 22.56
C LEU A 419 11.69 -20.63 23.84
N ARG A 420 11.48 -19.31 23.71
CA ARG A 420 11.51 -18.35 24.84
C ARG A 420 10.22 -18.24 25.65
N ASN A 421 9.05 -18.29 25.00
CA ASN A 421 7.76 -17.94 25.59
C ASN A 421 6.69 -18.97 25.26
N SER A 422 5.69 -19.18 26.12
CA SER A 422 4.55 -20.03 25.73
C SER A 422 3.73 -19.38 24.61
N LEU A 423 3.04 -20.21 23.80
CA LEU A 423 2.07 -19.77 22.78
C LEU A 423 1.11 -18.69 23.32
N SER A 424 0.59 -18.88 24.54
CA SER A 424 -0.30 -17.91 25.21
C SER A 424 0.35 -16.54 25.39
N LYS A 425 1.61 -16.49 25.85
CA LYS A 425 2.34 -15.23 26.05
C LYS A 425 2.62 -14.52 24.73
N ASP A 426 2.91 -15.26 23.67
CA ASP A 426 3.15 -14.69 22.34
C ASP A 426 1.84 -14.21 21.69
N LEU A 427 0.71 -14.90 21.91
CA LEU A 427 -0.62 -14.43 21.55
C LEU A 427 -0.99 -13.14 22.29
N GLU A 428 -0.72 -13.08 23.59
CA GLU A 428 -0.98 -11.88 24.42
C GLU A 428 -0.16 -10.69 23.94
N ARG A 429 1.14 -10.86 23.67
CA ARG A 429 2.00 -9.82 23.08
C ARG A 429 1.43 -9.31 21.75
N THR A 430 0.95 -10.23 20.91
CA THR A 430 0.35 -9.88 19.61
C THR A 430 -0.96 -9.12 19.81
N TYR A 431 -1.83 -9.58 20.71
CA TYR A 431 -3.09 -8.95 21.05
C TYR A 431 -2.90 -7.51 21.56
N LEU A 432 -1.98 -7.30 22.52
CA LEU A 432 -1.70 -5.99 23.08
C LEU A 432 -1.14 -5.02 22.03
N TRP A 433 -0.23 -5.51 21.18
CA TRP A 433 0.30 -4.73 20.06
C TRP A 433 -0.82 -4.35 19.08
N MET A 434 -1.63 -5.32 18.63
CA MET A 434 -2.74 -5.07 17.70
C MET A 434 -3.75 -4.09 18.29
N ARG A 435 -4.15 -4.27 19.56
CA ARG A 435 -5.08 -3.35 20.24
C ARG A 435 -4.56 -1.91 20.24
N LYS A 436 -3.27 -1.71 20.53
CA LYS A 436 -2.64 -0.38 20.49
C LYS A 436 -2.63 0.19 19.07
N GLU A 437 -2.26 -0.61 18.08
CA GLU A 437 -2.21 -0.15 16.68
C GLU A 437 -3.58 0.17 16.11
N MET A 438 -4.59 -0.61 16.50
CA MET A 438 -5.98 -0.41 16.10
C MET A 438 -6.65 0.82 16.70
N GLN A 439 -6.17 1.28 17.85
CA GLN A 439 -6.65 2.51 18.47
C GLN A 439 -6.02 3.76 17.84
N ARG A 440 -5.03 3.62 16.96
CA ARG A 440 -4.36 4.77 16.34
C ARG A 440 -5.21 5.32 15.18
N PRO A 441 -5.36 6.65 15.08
CA PRO A 441 -6.09 7.28 13.99
C PRO A 441 -5.36 7.04 12.66
N ARG A 442 -6.08 6.52 11.65
CA ARG A 442 -5.55 6.35 10.29
C ARG A 442 -5.89 7.58 9.46
N ILE A 443 -4.88 8.38 9.14
CA ILE A 443 -5.08 9.70 8.54
C ILE A 443 -4.57 9.71 7.10
N LEU A 444 -5.39 10.22 6.18
CA LEU A 444 -5.02 10.53 4.80
C LEU A 444 -4.97 12.05 4.62
N VAL A 445 -3.83 12.60 4.23
CA VAL A 445 -3.70 13.97 3.77
C VAL A 445 -3.87 13.99 2.26
N VAL A 446 -4.84 14.74 1.76
CA VAL A 446 -5.05 14.97 0.33
C VAL A 446 -4.63 16.39 0.00
N LEU A 447 -3.63 16.54 -0.87
CA LEU A 447 -3.22 17.83 -1.39
C LEU A 447 -3.84 18.05 -2.78
N PHE A 448 -4.60 19.13 -2.95
CA PHE A 448 -5.26 19.45 -4.23
C PHE A 448 -4.64 20.65 -4.95
N GLY A 449 -4.79 20.69 -6.29
CA GLY A 449 -4.41 21.84 -7.11
C GLY A 449 -3.11 21.64 -7.89
N GLN A 450 -2.13 22.51 -7.71
CA GLN A 450 -0.83 22.41 -8.39
C GLN A 450 0.28 22.41 -7.35
N ALA A 451 1.41 21.75 -7.63
CA ALA A 451 2.57 21.66 -6.75
C ALA A 451 3.27 23.03 -6.54
N ARG A 452 2.70 23.85 -5.64
CA ARG A 452 3.12 25.22 -5.28
C ARG A 452 3.70 25.28 -3.86
N GLY A 453 4.27 26.43 -3.48
CA GLY A 453 4.82 26.68 -2.13
C GLY A 453 6.29 26.27 -1.97
N GLY A 454 6.76 25.34 -2.80
CA GLY A 454 8.15 24.94 -2.89
C GLY A 454 8.64 24.06 -1.75
N GLU A 455 9.92 23.71 -1.82
CA GLU A 455 10.53 22.65 -1.02
C GLU A 455 10.40 22.88 0.50
N LEU A 456 10.56 24.12 0.97
CA LEU A 456 10.44 24.42 2.40
C LEU A 456 9.03 24.18 2.94
N ALA A 457 7.98 24.55 2.19
CA ALA A 457 6.60 24.27 2.57
C ALA A 457 6.36 22.76 2.65
N TRP A 458 6.84 22.01 1.65
CA TRP A 458 6.66 20.57 1.59
C TRP A 458 7.40 19.84 2.71
N ARG A 459 8.64 20.24 3.02
CA ARG A 459 9.41 19.71 4.18
C ARG A 459 8.70 20.00 5.49
N SER A 460 8.14 21.20 5.62
CA SER A 460 7.39 21.57 6.82
C SER A 460 6.12 20.73 6.99
N LEU A 461 5.41 20.41 5.91
CA LEU A 461 4.24 19.52 5.93
C LEU A 461 4.63 18.09 6.32
N VAL A 462 5.73 17.56 5.76
CA VAL A 462 6.24 16.24 6.16
C VAL A 462 6.59 16.23 7.65
N LYS A 463 7.33 17.23 8.12
CA LYS A 463 7.79 17.32 9.52
C LYS A 463 6.64 17.48 10.52
N ASN A 464 5.68 18.34 10.22
CA ASN A 464 4.71 18.83 11.20
C ASN A 464 3.30 18.22 11.06
N LEU A 465 3.03 17.47 10.00
CA LEU A 465 1.75 16.81 9.79
C LEU A 465 1.91 15.34 9.43
N LEU A 466 2.73 14.98 8.43
CA LEU A 466 2.82 13.57 8.02
C LEU A 466 3.54 12.69 9.04
N GLN A 467 4.71 13.11 9.51
CA GLN A 467 5.53 12.33 10.45
C GLN A 467 4.89 12.19 11.84
N PRO A 468 4.41 13.25 12.51
CA PRO A 468 3.91 13.16 13.89
C PRO A 468 2.66 12.29 13.99
N TYR A 469 1.81 12.36 12.96
CA TYR A 469 0.54 11.64 12.91
C TYR A 469 0.62 10.34 12.10
N ASN A 470 1.80 9.99 11.57
CA ASN A 470 1.98 8.89 10.62
C ASN A 470 0.89 8.90 9.52
N ALA A 471 0.62 10.07 8.96
CA ALA A 471 -0.40 10.25 7.95
C ALA A 471 0.13 9.85 6.57
N HIS A 472 -0.72 9.21 5.77
CA HIS A 472 -0.42 8.97 4.36
C HIS A 472 -0.76 10.21 3.53
N LEU A 473 -0.09 10.39 2.40
CA LEU A 473 -0.26 11.52 1.49
C LEU A 473 -0.81 11.03 0.14
N ALA A 474 -1.87 11.68 -0.32
CA ALA A 474 -2.40 11.61 -1.68
C ALA A 474 -2.24 12.96 -2.37
N LEU A 475 -1.74 12.95 -3.59
CA LEU A 475 -1.69 14.13 -4.45
C LEU A 475 -2.88 14.09 -5.42
N CYS A 476 -3.58 15.20 -5.53
CA CYS A 476 -4.65 15.42 -6.50
C CYS A 476 -4.25 16.65 -7.32
N PHE A 477 -3.25 16.49 -8.19
CA PHE A 477 -2.58 17.60 -8.86
C PHE A 477 -2.80 17.62 -10.37
N SER A 478 -2.85 18.82 -10.94
CA SER A 478 -2.71 19.06 -12.38
C SER A 478 -1.34 19.61 -12.75
N GLY A 479 -0.97 19.42 -14.02
CA GLY A 479 0.21 19.98 -14.66
C GLY A 479 1.45 19.09 -14.64
N ASP A 480 2.52 19.57 -15.29
CA ASP A 480 3.69 18.75 -15.65
C ASP A 480 4.77 18.66 -14.56
N ARG A 481 4.58 19.32 -13.40
CA ARG A 481 5.60 19.37 -12.35
C ARG A 481 5.64 18.06 -11.56
N LYS A 482 6.33 17.07 -12.13
CA LYS A 482 6.61 15.76 -11.52
C LYS A 482 7.90 15.79 -10.68
N ASP A 483 8.15 14.72 -9.94
CA ASP A 483 9.39 14.48 -9.16
C ASP A 483 9.71 15.46 -8.03
N THR A 484 8.69 16.09 -7.45
CA THR A 484 8.86 16.93 -6.25
C THR A 484 9.01 16.09 -4.96
N LEU A 485 9.41 16.71 -3.85
CA LEU A 485 9.40 16.03 -2.54
C LEU A 485 8.03 15.40 -2.23
N LEU A 486 6.94 16.09 -2.56
CA LEU A 486 5.58 15.59 -2.37
C LEU A 486 5.35 14.29 -3.16
N HIS A 487 5.78 14.22 -4.42
CA HIS A 487 5.65 13.00 -5.24
C HIS A 487 6.49 11.85 -4.66
N ARG A 488 7.67 12.16 -4.12
CA ARG A 488 8.52 11.16 -3.46
C ARG A 488 7.87 10.56 -2.22
N VAL A 489 7.22 11.38 -1.38
CA VAL A 489 6.63 10.89 -0.11
C VAL A 489 5.16 10.43 -0.22
N ALA A 490 4.46 10.74 -1.31
CA ALA A 490 3.06 10.36 -1.51
C ALA A 490 2.87 8.85 -1.73
N GLN A 491 1.82 8.29 -1.12
CA GLN A 491 1.33 6.93 -1.35
C GLN A 491 0.41 6.86 -2.57
N TYR A 492 -0.30 7.95 -2.86
CA TYR A 492 -1.17 8.05 -4.03
C TYR A 492 -0.83 9.30 -4.83
N ASP A 493 -0.73 9.14 -6.14
CA ASP A 493 -0.55 10.23 -7.10
C ASP A 493 -1.71 10.19 -8.08
N TRP A 494 -2.72 11.02 -7.83
CA TRP A 494 -3.88 11.21 -8.68
C TRP A 494 -3.59 12.40 -9.60
N THR A 495 -2.91 12.13 -10.70
CA THR A 495 -2.72 13.12 -11.76
C THR A 495 -4.09 13.44 -12.38
N VAL A 496 -4.44 14.72 -12.40
CA VAL A 496 -5.65 15.28 -13.00
C VAL A 496 -5.25 16.03 -14.28
N PRO A 497 -5.97 15.85 -15.40
CA PRO A 497 -5.70 16.62 -16.60
C PRO A 497 -5.85 18.13 -16.34
N GLU A 498 -5.00 18.95 -16.96
CA GLU A 498 -5.20 20.40 -16.96
C GLU A 498 -6.15 20.77 -18.11
N TYR A 499 -7.27 21.40 -17.77
CA TYR A 499 -8.28 21.78 -18.75
C TYR A 499 -8.15 23.26 -19.11
N ALA A 500 -8.22 23.58 -20.41
CA ALA A 500 -8.37 24.96 -20.87
C ALA A 500 -9.71 25.56 -20.41
N ASP A 501 -10.76 24.73 -20.40
CA ASP A 501 -12.07 25.03 -19.84
C ASP A 501 -12.48 23.93 -18.86
N TRP A 502 -12.45 24.24 -17.56
CA TRP A 502 -12.86 23.31 -16.51
C TRP A 502 -14.37 23.08 -16.47
N GLY A 503 -15.17 23.83 -17.26
CA GLY A 503 -16.60 23.60 -17.46
C GLY A 503 -16.90 22.23 -18.05
N LEU A 504 -15.95 21.62 -18.79
CA LEU A 504 -16.09 20.25 -19.29
C LEU A 504 -16.20 19.22 -18.15
N VAL A 505 -15.45 19.42 -17.06
CA VAL A 505 -15.57 18.56 -15.87
C VAL A 505 -16.94 18.71 -15.22
N TRP A 506 -17.49 19.92 -15.22
CA TRP A 506 -18.84 20.16 -14.70
C TRP A 506 -19.93 19.56 -15.60
N ASP A 507 -19.73 19.57 -16.92
CA ASP A 507 -20.59 18.87 -17.87
C ASP A 507 -20.57 17.36 -17.61
N GLU A 508 -19.38 16.78 -17.36
CA GLU A 508 -19.22 15.37 -16.96
C GLU A 508 -19.93 15.07 -15.64
N VAL A 509 -19.71 15.89 -14.60
CA VAL A 509 -20.41 15.74 -13.31
C VAL A 509 -21.92 15.73 -13.51
N ALA A 510 -22.45 16.61 -14.38
CA ALA A 510 -23.88 16.66 -14.64
C ALA A 510 -24.46 15.39 -15.29
N THR A 511 -23.64 14.60 -16.00
CA THR A 511 -24.06 13.28 -16.52
C THR A 511 -24.28 12.23 -15.43
N THR A 512 -23.68 12.43 -14.25
CA THR A 512 -23.82 11.51 -13.11
C THR A 512 -25.13 11.72 -12.33
N CYS A 513 -25.89 12.76 -12.65
CA CYS A 513 -27.13 13.12 -11.96
C CYS A 513 -28.28 12.18 -12.35
N THR A 514 -28.99 11.65 -11.36
CA THR A 514 -30.11 10.70 -11.55
C THR A 514 -31.25 11.26 -12.41
N ASP A 515 -31.46 12.57 -12.32
CA ASP A 515 -32.60 13.26 -12.96
C ASP A 515 -32.23 13.94 -14.29
N ASN A 516 -30.96 13.84 -14.73
CA ASN A 516 -30.49 14.39 -16.00
C ASN A 516 -29.53 13.43 -16.76
N PRO A 517 -29.99 12.22 -17.15
CA PRO A 517 -29.14 11.23 -17.82
C PRO A 517 -28.74 11.60 -19.26
N ALA A 518 -29.30 12.67 -19.83
CA ALA A 518 -29.03 13.10 -21.21
C ALA A 518 -27.86 14.10 -21.35
N GLY A 519 -27.21 14.48 -20.23
CA GLY A 519 -26.06 15.40 -20.24
C GLY A 519 -26.40 16.85 -20.64
N ASN A 520 -27.68 17.18 -20.81
CA ASN A 520 -28.13 18.53 -21.18
C ASN A 520 -28.11 19.42 -19.93
N SER A 521 -26.92 19.85 -19.52
CA SER A 521 -26.75 20.52 -18.24
C SER A 521 -26.94 22.03 -18.31
N THR A 522 -27.79 22.54 -17.41
CA THR A 522 -28.02 23.98 -17.24
C THR A 522 -27.22 24.56 -16.08
N TRP A 523 -26.21 23.84 -15.56
CA TRP A 523 -25.41 24.29 -14.39
C TRP A 523 -24.80 25.68 -14.56
N ARG A 524 -24.50 26.09 -15.81
CA ARG A 524 -24.01 27.44 -16.14
C ARG A 524 -24.96 28.58 -15.71
N LYS A 525 -26.26 28.31 -15.47
CA LYS A 525 -27.20 29.28 -14.87
C LYS A 525 -26.69 29.83 -13.54
N VAL A 526 -26.02 29.00 -12.73
CA VAL A 526 -25.48 29.41 -11.43
C VAL A 526 -24.40 30.49 -11.58
N CYS A 527 -23.69 30.55 -12.71
CA CYS A 527 -22.74 31.63 -13.01
C CYS A 527 -23.39 33.01 -13.20
N GLY A 528 -24.72 33.07 -13.34
CA GLY A 528 -25.49 34.30 -13.43
C GLY A 528 -25.75 35.00 -12.09
N VAL A 529 -25.42 34.36 -10.95
CA VAL A 529 -25.61 34.96 -9.62
C VAL A 529 -24.63 36.12 -9.41
N GLN A 530 -25.13 37.29 -9.01
CA GLN A 530 -24.31 38.49 -8.84
C GLN A 530 -23.23 38.29 -7.77
N GLY A 531 -21.97 38.60 -8.12
CA GLY A 531 -20.82 38.43 -7.23
C GLY A 531 -20.31 36.98 -7.13
N PHE A 532 -21.01 35.99 -7.69
CA PHE A 532 -20.56 34.61 -7.68
C PHE A 532 -19.58 34.32 -8.83
N PHE A 533 -18.28 34.40 -8.52
CA PHE A 533 -17.22 34.14 -9.49
C PHE A 533 -16.87 32.65 -9.56
N MET A 534 -17.22 31.98 -10.66
CA MET A 534 -16.82 30.61 -10.98
C MET A 534 -15.68 30.59 -12.00
N GLY A 535 -14.60 31.30 -11.72
CA GLY A 535 -13.51 31.40 -12.69
C GLY A 535 -12.81 30.06 -12.94
N GLY A 536 -12.31 29.92 -14.18
CA GLY A 536 -11.82 28.66 -14.74
C GLY A 536 -12.85 27.90 -15.57
N LEU A 537 -14.12 28.31 -15.53
CA LEU A 537 -15.20 27.74 -16.33
C LEU A 537 -15.59 28.68 -17.48
N GLY A 538 -15.65 28.15 -18.70
CA GLY A 538 -16.05 28.85 -19.90
C GLY A 538 -17.49 29.36 -19.79
N GLY A 539 -17.68 30.64 -20.12
CA GLY A 539 -18.97 31.32 -20.04
C GLY A 539 -19.30 31.93 -18.67
N CYS A 540 -18.47 31.75 -17.65
CA CYS A 540 -18.67 32.32 -16.31
C CYS A 540 -17.81 33.58 -16.07
N ARG A 541 -18.21 34.45 -15.14
CA ARG A 541 -17.45 35.67 -14.82
C ARG A 541 -16.08 35.33 -14.21
N HIS A 542 -15.04 36.01 -14.69
CA HIS A 542 -13.64 35.76 -14.30
C HIS A 542 -13.27 36.62 -13.09
N GLY A 543 -12.67 36.00 -12.06
CA GLY A 543 -12.22 36.73 -10.86
C GLY A 543 -11.55 35.86 -9.80
N THR A 544 -11.93 34.58 -9.68
CA THR A 544 -11.39 33.63 -8.69
C THR A 544 -11.21 32.22 -9.29
N ALA A 545 -10.58 31.29 -8.57
CA ALA A 545 -10.38 29.91 -9.02
C ALA A 545 -11.52 28.94 -8.62
N THR A 546 -12.68 29.47 -8.22
CA THR A 546 -13.73 28.70 -7.53
C THR A 546 -14.18 27.46 -8.31
N GLY A 547 -14.42 27.60 -9.62
CA GLY A 547 -14.90 26.48 -10.45
C GLY A 547 -13.89 25.34 -10.52
N ILE A 548 -12.60 25.67 -10.54
CA ILE A 548 -11.49 24.71 -10.51
C ILE A 548 -11.40 24.02 -9.14
N ILE A 549 -11.48 24.79 -8.04
CA ILE A 549 -11.42 24.25 -6.67
C ILE A 549 -12.54 23.23 -6.45
N LEU A 550 -13.76 23.55 -6.89
CA LEU A 550 -14.90 22.64 -6.82
C LEU A 550 -14.68 21.38 -7.68
N ALA A 551 -14.15 21.50 -8.90
CA ALA A 551 -13.79 20.32 -9.70
C ALA A 551 -12.82 19.38 -8.96
N TYR A 552 -11.79 19.93 -8.29
CA TYR A 552 -10.88 19.13 -7.46
C TYR A 552 -11.58 18.37 -6.32
N ARG A 553 -12.58 18.97 -5.68
CA ARG A 553 -13.35 18.29 -4.62
C ARG A 553 -14.07 17.05 -5.16
N TRP A 554 -14.67 17.17 -6.34
CA TRP A 554 -15.31 16.05 -7.01
C TRP A 554 -14.31 14.96 -7.38
N PHE A 555 -13.17 15.31 -8.01
CA PHE A 555 -12.12 14.34 -8.32
C PHE A 555 -11.64 13.60 -7.07
N THR A 556 -11.41 14.31 -5.97
CA THR A 556 -11.04 13.69 -4.69
C THR A 556 -12.10 12.71 -4.22
N GLN A 557 -13.39 13.07 -4.22
CA GLN A 557 -14.45 12.13 -3.83
C GLN A 557 -14.47 10.87 -4.72
N GLN A 558 -14.33 11.04 -6.05
CA GLN A 558 -14.30 9.91 -6.98
C GLN A 558 -13.10 9.00 -6.70
N LYS A 559 -11.91 9.55 -6.45
CA LYS A 559 -10.71 8.77 -6.15
C LYS A 559 -10.79 8.07 -4.78
N LEU A 560 -11.33 8.74 -3.75
CA LEU A 560 -11.57 8.13 -2.44
C LEU A 560 -12.49 6.90 -2.54
N ALA A 561 -13.56 7.01 -3.34
CA ALA A 561 -14.48 5.90 -3.59
C ALA A 561 -13.84 4.80 -4.45
N TYR A 562 -13.21 5.17 -5.57
CA TYR A 562 -12.61 4.23 -6.52
C TYR A 562 -11.55 3.32 -5.88
N PHE A 563 -10.67 3.87 -5.04
CA PHE A 563 -9.63 3.10 -4.36
C PHE A 563 -10.09 2.41 -3.06
N ASN A 564 -11.39 2.46 -2.77
CA ASN A 564 -12.00 2.00 -1.52
C ASN A 564 -11.25 2.49 -0.27
N LEU A 565 -10.94 3.79 -0.22
CA LEU A 565 -10.14 4.37 0.87
C LEU A 565 -10.95 4.64 2.13
N LEU A 566 -12.28 4.68 2.01
CA LEU A 566 -13.24 4.86 3.11
C LEU A 566 -13.06 3.83 4.24
N ASP A 567 -12.69 2.60 3.90
CA ASP A 567 -12.43 1.54 4.89
C ASP A 567 -10.97 1.56 5.42
N LYS A 568 -10.06 2.20 4.69
CA LYS A 568 -8.62 2.22 4.98
C LYS A 568 -8.19 3.35 5.91
N TYR A 569 -8.94 4.44 5.94
CA TYR A 569 -8.64 5.62 6.74
C TYR A 569 -9.85 6.01 7.59
N ASP A 570 -9.58 6.59 8.75
CA ASP A 570 -10.61 7.11 9.65
C ASP A 570 -10.86 8.60 9.36
N TYR A 571 -9.79 9.33 9.07
CA TYR A 571 -9.80 10.79 8.89
C TYR A 571 -9.13 11.21 7.59
N VAL A 572 -9.59 12.33 7.05
CA VAL A 572 -8.94 13.00 5.92
C VAL A 572 -8.64 14.46 6.24
N VAL A 573 -7.42 14.88 5.90
CA VAL A 573 -6.99 16.28 5.88
C VAL A 573 -6.98 16.72 4.42
N TYR A 574 -7.96 17.50 4.00
CA TYR A 574 -8.04 18.06 2.65
C TYR A 574 -7.39 19.45 2.64
N SER A 575 -6.20 19.56 2.06
CA SER A 575 -5.35 20.75 2.14
C SER A 575 -4.67 21.10 0.82
N ARG A 576 -3.88 22.19 0.82
CA ARG A 576 -3.12 22.69 -0.31
C ARG A 576 -1.61 22.53 -0.09
N PRO A 577 -0.81 22.42 -1.16
CA PRO A 577 0.63 22.23 -1.03
C PRO A 577 1.41 23.48 -0.62
N ASP A 578 0.78 24.65 -0.65
CA ASP A 578 1.41 25.95 -0.40
C ASP A 578 1.33 26.44 1.06
N GLU A 579 1.07 25.53 2.01
CA GLU A 579 1.07 25.81 3.45
C GLU A 579 2.45 25.55 4.09
N LEU A 580 3.04 26.59 4.69
CA LEU A 580 4.28 26.49 5.47
C LEU A 580 3.94 26.33 6.95
N TYR A 581 4.31 25.19 7.54
CA TYR A 581 4.10 24.84 8.94
C TYR A 581 5.27 25.32 9.81
N LEU A 582 5.00 26.05 10.88
CA LEU A 582 6.04 26.48 11.84
C LEU A 582 6.13 25.58 13.07
N CYS A 583 5.07 24.84 13.39
CA CYS A 583 5.02 23.84 14.44
C CYS A 583 4.07 22.70 14.05
N GLU A 584 4.04 21.65 14.87
CA GLU A 584 3.16 20.50 14.69
C GLU A 584 1.71 20.93 14.49
N HIS A 585 1.00 20.26 13.58
CA HIS A 585 -0.45 20.43 13.43
C HIS A 585 -1.13 20.14 14.77
N GLN A 586 -2.19 20.88 15.13
CA GLN A 586 -2.91 20.61 16.38
C GLN A 586 -3.51 19.21 16.34
N ASN A 587 -3.34 18.43 17.42
CA ASN A 587 -3.92 17.10 17.48
C ASN A 587 -5.44 17.22 17.70
N ILE A 588 -6.19 17.02 16.61
CA ILE A 588 -7.65 17.04 16.59
C ILE A 588 -8.23 15.65 16.30
N PHE A 589 -7.37 14.68 15.96
CA PHE A 589 -7.80 13.34 15.56
C PHE A 589 -8.31 12.52 16.75
N ASP A 590 -7.85 12.83 17.95
CA ASP A 590 -8.30 12.16 19.19
C ASP A 590 -9.68 12.64 19.68
N SER A 591 -10.18 13.78 19.17
CA SER A 591 -11.41 14.43 19.67
C SER A 591 -12.50 14.61 18.62
N ILE A 592 -12.21 14.40 17.35
CA ILE A 592 -13.14 14.66 16.25
C ILE A 592 -14.18 13.54 16.12
N GLU A 593 -15.45 13.92 16.10
CA GLU A 593 -16.59 13.00 15.95
C GLU A 593 -17.16 13.00 14.53
N ASP A 594 -17.93 11.97 14.19
CA ASP A 594 -18.65 11.91 12.91
C ASP A 594 -19.72 13.02 12.86
N GLY A 595 -19.79 13.74 11.74
CA GLY A 595 -20.58 14.96 11.60
C GLY A 595 -19.81 16.25 11.87
N GLN A 596 -18.55 16.19 12.32
CA GLN A 596 -17.73 17.38 12.57
C GLN A 596 -16.68 17.63 11.48
N VAL A 597 -16.47 18.90 11.13
CA VAL A 597 -15.35 19.34 10.30
C VAL A 597 -14.60 20.47 10.99
N TYR A 598 -13.32 20.23 11.24
CA TYR A 598 -12.39 21.18 11.83
C TYR A 598 -11.73 22.03 10.75
N MET A 599 -11.60 23.32 11.04
CA MET A 599 -10.98 24.32 10.19
C MET A 599 -10.08 25.24 11.02
N PRO A 600 -8.88 25.60 10.55
CA PRO A 600 -8.08 26.60 11.27
C PRO A 600 -8.75 27.98 11.28
N ILE A 601 -8.47 28.77 12.31
CA ILE A 601 -8.94 30.16 12.40
C ILE A 601 -8.25 31.01 11.32
N GLU A 602 -9.03 31.77 10.54
CA GLU A 602 -8.56 32.59 9.41
C GLU A 602 -8.96 34.07 9.53
N GLU A 603 -8.70 34.85 8.46
CA GLU A 603 -9.33 36.15 8.23
C GLU A 603 -10.82 35.93 7.90
N ASP A 604 -11.72 36.63 8.62
CA ASP A 604 -13.17 36.39 8.51
C ASP A 604 -13.73 37.00 7.21
N TYR A 605 -13.85 36.19 6.15
CA TYR A 605 -14.52 36.55 4.91
C TYR A 605 -16.04 36.22 4.93
N GLY A 606 -16.60 35.99 6.12
CA GLY A 606 -18.04 35.77 6.36
C GLY A 606 -18.54 34.35 6.04
N GLY A 607 -17.67 33.43 5.67
CA GLY A 607 -17.97 32.07 5.23
C GLY A 607 -17.27 30.97 6.03
N PHE A 608 -17.26 29.75 5.48
CA PHE A 608 -16.43 28.64 5.97
C PHE A 608 -15.25 28.44 5.03
N GLN A 609 -14.04 28.48 5.56
CA GLN A 609 -12.84 28.37 4.73
C GLN A 609 -12.84 27.07 3.90
N ASP A 610 -12.22 27.13 2.74
CA ASP A 610 -12.28 26.08 1.72
C ASP A 610 -10.92 25.41 1.46
N ARG A 611 -9.89 25.76 2.26
CA ARG A 611 -8.46 25.51 1.99
C ARG A 611 -7.83 24.42 2.83
N HIS A 612 -8.24 24.29 4.08
CA HIS A 612 -7.76 23.27 5.00
C HIS A 612 -8.92 22.72 5.81
N LEU A 613 -9.34 21.49 5.51
CA LEU A 613 -10.48 20.82 6.13
C LEU A 613 -10.03 19.51 6.76
N VAL A 614 -10.46 19.24 7.99
CA VAL A 614 -10.18 17.98 8.67
C VAL A 614 -11.47 17.37 9.18
N GLY A 615 -11.74 16.12 8.81
CA GLY A 615 -12.98 15.43 9.14
C GLY A 615 -12.86 13.92 9.06
N THR A 616 -13.87 13.20 9.56
CA THR A 616 -14.00 11.75 9.31
C THR A 616 -14.17 11.50 7.82
N MET A 617 -13.76 10.33 7.32
CA MET A 617 -13.93 9.98 5.90
C MET A 617 -15.38 10.13 5.44
N ARG A 618 -16.35 9.69 6.26
CA ARG A 618 -17.77 9.81 5.97
C ARG A 618 -18.22 11.27 5.90
N THR A 619 -17.88 12.08 6.92
CA THR A 619 -18.27 13.49 6.95
C THR A 619 -17.67 14.25 5.77
N MET A 620 -16.41 13.97 5.44
CA MET A 620 -15.69 14.61 4.35
C MET A 620 -16.23 14.24 2.96
N MET A 621 -16.74 13.02 2.77
CA MET A 621 -17.50 12.68 1.55
C MET A 621 -18.73 13.58 1.37
N SER A 622 -19.43 13.94 2.45
CA SER A 622 -20.56 14.89 2.38
C SER A 622 -20.08 16.34 2.22
N ALA A 623 -19.03 16.73 2.94
CA ALA A 623 -18.49 18.10 2.95
C ALA A 623 -17.94 18.53 1.59
N LEU A 624 -17.32 17.60 0.84
CA LEU A 624 -16.73 17.86 -0.48
C LEU A 624 -17.75 17.80 -1.64
N ASN A 625 -19.00 17.33 -1.41
CA ASN A 625 -20.01 17.04 -2.44
C ASN A 625 -20.68 18.27 -3.10
N GLN A 626 -19.99 19.40 -3.17
CA GLN A 626 -20.61 20.65 -3.61
C GLN A 626 -20.80 20.72 -5.12
N THR A 627 -19.85 20.20 -5.88
CA THR A 627 -19.86 20.25 -7.34
C THR A 627 -21.03 19.47 -7.91
N ALA A 628 -21.24 18.25 -7.40
CA ALA A 628 -22.38 17.42 -7.80
C ALA A 628 -23.71 18.09 -7.42
N GLU A 629 -23.83 18.66 -6.22
CA GLU A 629 -25.06 19.35 -5.80
C GLU A 629 -25.40 20.55 -6.69
N LEU A 630 -24.40 21.37 -7.03
CA LEU A 630 -24.59 22.53 -7.91
C LEU A 630 -24.89 22.12 -9.36
N ALA A 631 -24.23 21.07 -9.86
CA ALA A 631 -24.40 20.60 -11.22
C ALA A 631 -25.74 19.84 -11.42
N CYS A 632 -26.18 19.09 -10.42
CA CYS A 632 -27.39 18.27 -10.48
C CYS A 632 -28.67 19.02 -10.16
N ALA A 633 -28.62 20.07 -9.33
CA ALA A 633 -29.79 20.87 -8.95
C ALA A 633 -29.60 22.37 -9.23
N PRO A 634 -29.29 22.78 -10.47
CA PRO A 634 -28.87 24.13 -10.76
C PRO A 634 -29.96 25.18 -10.58
N ASP A 635 -31.23 24.86 -10.88
CA ASP A 635 -32.35 25.80 -10.71
C ASP A 635 -32.64 26.08 -9.23
N TYR A 636 -32.52 25.06 -8.38
CA TYR A 636 -32.65 25.18 -6.93
C TYR A 636 -31.57 26.10 -6.36
N TRP A 637 -30.30 25.80 -6.65
CA TRP A 637 -29.17 26.58 -6.14
C TRP A 637 -29.15 28.00 -6.70
N TYR A 638 -29.49 28.19 -7.98
CA TYR A 638 -29.62 29.53 -8.56
C TYR A 638 -30.65 30.37 -7.81
N SER A 639 -31.85 29.82 -7.58
CA SER A 639 -32.93 30.52 -6.88
C SER A 639 -32.55 30.83 -5.43
N ARG A 640 -31.93 29.86 -4.73
CA ARG A 640 -31.48 30.01 -3.34
C ARG A 640 -30.40 31.08 -3.19
N LEU A 641 -29.38 31.06 -4.06
CA LEU A 641 -28.28 32.01 -4.01
C LEU A 641 -28.74 33.43 -4.39
N LEU A 642 -29.67 33.58 -5.35
CA LEU A 642 -30.29 34.86 -5.67
C LEU A 642 -31.07 35.45 -4.50
N ALA A 643 -31.82 34.62 -3.76
CA ALA A 643 -32.65 35.08 -2.64
C ALA A 643 -31.84 35.67 -1.47
N LEU A 644 -30.54 35.38 -1.40
CA LEU A 644 -29.67 35.79 -0.29
C LEU A 644 -29.06 37.20 -0.47
N ASP A 645 -29.34 37.90 -1.58
CA ASP A 645 -28.94 39.30 -1.89
C ASP A 645 -27.56 39.72 -1.35
N THR A 646 -26.56 38.87 -1.52
CA THR A 646 -25.20 39.09 -1.01
C THR A 646 -24.15 38.71 -2.04
N HIS A 647 -23.01 39.40 -2.00
CA HIS A 647 -21.84 39.03 -2.79
C HIS A 647 -21.26 37.71 -2.25
N PHE A 648 -21.29 36.67 -3.09
CA PHE A 648 -20.77 35.35 -2.76
C PHE A 648 -19.28 35.18 -3.06
N ASN A 649 -18.61 34.42 -2.21
CA ASN A 649 -17.28 33.88 -2.42
C ASN A 649 -17.32 32.36 -2.14
N PRO A 650 -16.25 31.60 -2.41
CA PRO A 650 -16.24 30.16 -2.14
C PRO A 650 -16.62 29.79 -0.70
N GLU A 651 -16.18 30.60 0.27
CA GLU A 651 -16.42 30.34 1.68
C GLU A 651 -17.89 30.52 2.09
N LYS A 652 -18.54 31.57 1.59
CA LYS A 652 -19.97 31.84 1.83
C LYS A 652 -20.84 30.80 1.13
N LEU A 653 -20.46 30.37 -0.07
CA LEU A 653 -21.12 29.26 -0.76
C LEU A 653 -21.03 28.00 0.11
N GLN A 654 -19.83 27.65 0.58
CA GLN A 654 -19.64 26.48 1.42
C GLN A 654 -20.48 26.54 2.70
N LYS A 655 -20.51 27.69 3.36
CA LYS A 655 -21.36 27.92 4.52
C LYS A 655 -22.84 27.70 4.21
N GLU A 656 -23.33 28.25 3.10
CA GLU A 656 -24.73 28.09 2.71
C GLU A 656 -25.08 26.65 2.36
N MET A 657 -24.22 25.96 1.61
CA MET A 657 -24.43 24.55 1.25
C MET A 657 -24.40 23.61 2.46
N TRP A 658 -23.60 23.94 3.48
CA TRP A 658 -23.53 23.14 4.70
C TRP A 658 -24.71 23.36 5.65
N ARG A 659 -25.54 24.40 5.47
CA ARG A 659 -26.77 24.58 6.27
C ARG A 659 -27.76 23.44 6.13
N GLU A 660 -27.71 22.74 5.00
CA GLU A 660 -28.62 21.62 4.70
C GLU A 660 -28.02 20.27 5.06
N LYS A 661 -26.80 20.27 5.60
CA LYS A 661 -26.04 19.05 5.92
C LYS A 661 -25.93 18.91 7.43
N PRO A 662 -25.90 17.67 7.96
CA PRO A 662 -25.58 17.40 9.36
C PRO A 662 -24.08 17.56 9.59
N ILE A 663 -23.55 18.76 9.33
CA ILE A 663 -22.13 19.09 9.47
C ILE A 663 -21.97 20.24 10.47
N GLU A 664 -21.31 19.95 11.58
CA GLU A 664 -20.88 20.94 12.56
C GLU A 664 -19.49 21.47 12.19
N ARG A 665 -19.35 22.79 12.15
CA ARG A 665 -18.06 23.45 11.91
C ARG A 665 -17.38 23.76 13.24
N LEU A 666 -16.15 23.27 13.39
CA LEU A 666 -15.29 23.53 14.55
C LEU A 666 -14.02 24.29 14.14
N SER A 667 -13.46 25.06 15.07
CA SER A 667 -12.28 25.89 14.83
C SER A 667 -11.10 25.48 15.70
N TYR A 668 -9.89 25.62 15.18
CA TYR A 668 -8.67 25.37 15.93
C TYR A 668 -7.56 26.37 15.59
N ASN A 669 -6.51 26.41 16.41
CA ASN A 669 -5.41 27.35 16.20
C ASN A 669 -4.54 26.89 15.03
N ARG A 670 -4.17 27.83 14.16
CA ARG A 670 -3.41 27.53 12.95
C ARG A 670 -1.92 27.36 13.24
N SER A 671 -1.30 26.29 12.73
CA SER A 671 0.14 26.04 12.82
C SER A 671 0.91 26.34 11.51
N MET A 672 0.20 26.72 10.45
CA MET A 672 0.71 26.91 9.10
C MET A 672 0.15 28.16 8.43
N TYR A 673 0.83 28.75 7.44
CA TYR A 673 0.30 29.87 6.67
C TYR A 673 0.67 29.78 5.19
N LEU A 674 -0.09 30.47 4.34
CA LEU A 674 0.12 30.39 2.90
C LEU A 674 1.35 31.17 2.43
N VAL A 675 2.23 30.45 1.73
CA VAL A 675 3.43 30.99 1.08
C VAL A 675 3.39 30.83 -0.42
N LYS A 676 4.26 31.56 -1.10
CA LYS A 676 4.45 31.46 -2.54
C LYS A 676 5.94 31.57 -2.88
N THR A 677 6.37 30.81 -3.88
CA THR A 677 7.67 30.97 -4.54
C THR A 677 7.56 31.80 -5.81
N LYS A 678 8.69 32.33 -6.32
CA LYS A 678 8.71 33.05 -7.61
C LYS A 678 8.23 32.21 -8.79
N GLN A 679 8.44 30.90 -8.73
CA GLN A 679 8.09 29.94 -9.79
C GLN A 679 6.60 29.59 -9.79
N ASP A 680 5.86 29.88 -8.72
CA ASP A 680 4.44 29.57 -8.66
C ASP A 680 3.63 30.51 -9.56
N PRO A 681 2.67 29.99 -10.35
CA PRO A 681 1.86 30.81 -11.25
C PRO A 681 1.10 31.91 -10.48
N SER A 682 1.12 33.14 -11.01
CA SER A 682 0.67 34.33 -10.25
C SER A 682 -0.85 34.47 -10.18
N ARG A 683 -1.39 34.56 -8.95
CA ARG A 683 -2.76 35.08 -8.69
C ARG A 683 -2.84 35.99 -7.43
N PHE A 684 -1.71 36.46 -6.89
CA PHE A 684 -1.72 37.41 -5.77
C PHE A 684 -2.03 38.81 -6.29
N THR A 685 -2.85 39.57 -5.58
CA THR A 685 -3.08 40.97 -5.96
C THR A 685 -1.76 41.76 -5.84
N PRO A 686 -1.57 42.83 -6.64
CA PRO A 686 -0.36 43.66 -6.54
C PRO A 686 -0.09 44.19 -5.12
N ALA A 687 -1.12 44.38 -4.29
CA ALA A 687 -0.99 44.77 -2.89
C ALA A 687 -0.42 43.63 -2.00
N GLN A 688 -0.86 42.40 -2.19
CA GLN A 688 -0.33 41.21 -1.50
C GLN A 688 1.12 40.91 -1.91
N GLN A 689 1.50 41.24 -3.15
CA GLN A 689 2.87 41.09 -3.63
C GLN A 689 3.86 42.10 -3.01
N LYS A 690 3.38 43.24 -2.50
CA LYS A 690 4.23 44.29 -1.90
C LYS A 690 4.61 44.02 -0.44
N ILE A 691 3.94 43.09 0.24
CA ILE A 691 4.21 42.75 1.65
C ILE A 691 5.24 41.63 1.68
N GLU A 692 6.51 41.97 1.56
CA GLU A 692 7.64 41.05 1.70
C GLU A 692 8.28 41.21 3.09
N TYR A 693 8.34 40.12 3.86
CA TYR A 693 9.07 40.10 5.12
C TYR A 693 10.53 39.70 4.90
N GLU A 694 11.46 40.35 5.60
CA GLU A 694 12.90 40.13 5.40
C GLU A 694 13.32 38.66 5.57
N ILE A 695 12.75 37.97 6.57
CA ILE A 695 13.06 36.56 6.86
C ILE A 695 12.63 35.66 5.70
N THR A 696 11.37 35.76 5.24
CA THR A 696 10.86 34.90 4.16
C THR A 696 11.52 35.23 2.82
N ARG A 697 11.89 36.51 2.60
CA ARG A 697 12.62 36.96 1.41
C ARG A 697 13.99 36.28 1.26
N ARG A 698 14.72 36.07 2.37
CA ARG A 698 16.00 35.34 2.38
C ARG A 698 15.87 33.91 1.86
N TYR A 699 14.67 33.33 1.93
CA TYR A 699 14.37 31.98 1.45
C TYR A 699 13.49 31.98 0.18
N ASN A 700 13.37 33.11 -0.51
CA ASN A 700 12.58 33.27 -1.74
C ASN A 700 11.08 32.92 -1.57
N LEU A 701 10.54 33.22 -0.40
CA LEU A 701 9.13 33.02 -0.05
C LEU A 701 8.41 34.37 0.16
N SER A 702 7.21 34.49 -0.42
CA SER A 702 6.28 35.60 -0.20
C SER A 702 5.06 35.11 0.61
N VAL A 703 4.59 35.93 1.54
CA VAL A 703 3.44 35.61 2.42
C VAL A 703 2.16 36.13 1.80
N LYS A 704 1.11 35.29 1.71
CA LYS A 704 -0.15 35.70 1.10
C LYS A 704 -1.06 36.49 2.04
N TYR A 705 -1.17 36.03 3.29
CA TYR A 705 -2.05 36.61 4.32
C TYR A 705 -1.25 36.94 5.58
N PRO A 706 -0.87 38.21 5.78
CA PRO A 706 -0.08 38.65 6.93
C PRO A 706 -0.67 38.25 8.29
N ASN A 707 -1.99 38.31 8.45
CA ASN A 707 -2.64 38.00 9.73
C ASN A 707 -2.57 36.50 10.05
N GLU A 708 -2.62 35.62 9.04
CA GLU A 708 -2.41 34.18 9.24
C GLU A 708 -1.01 33.92 9.81
N ARG A 709 0.03 34.52 9.20
CA ARG A 709 1.40 34.39 9.70
C ARG A 709 1.54 34.89 11.14
N SER A 710 0.98 36.05 11.46
CA SER A 710 1.03 36.60 12.83
C SER A 710 0.38 35.66 13.85
N ARG A 711 -0.76 35.06 13.52
CA ARG A 711 -1.44 34.06 14.38
C ARG A 711 -0.60 32.80 14.56
N VAL A 712 0.01 32.29 13.49
CA VAL A 712 0.88 31.10 13.57
C VAL A 712 2.10 31.36 14.44
N LEU A 713 2.75 32.53 14.32
CA LEU A 713 3.87 32.91 15.17
C LEU A 713 3.46 33.00 16.65
N GLN A 714 2.28 33.58 16.91
CA GLN A 714 1.74 33.68 18.27
C GLN A 714 1.41 32.30 18.87
N TYR A 715 0.83 31.42 18.07
CA TYR A 715 0.44 30.08 18.52
C TYR A 715 1.66 29.15 18.70
N CYS A 716 2.52 29.06 17.69
CA CYS A 716 3.67 28.17 17.72
C CYS A 716 4.77 28.63 18.67
N GLN A 717 4.86 29.94 18.97
CA GLN A 717 5.89 30.51 19.86
C GLN A 717 7.34 30.15 19.45
N VAL A 718 7.59 30.02 18.14
CA VAL A 718 8.89 29.64 17.58
C VAL A 718 9.58 30.81 16.89
N ASN A 719 10.91 30.74 16.79
CA ASN A 719 11.69 31.62 15.93
C ASN A 719 11.61 31.11 14.47
N GLU A 720 10.88 31.82 13.62
CA GLU A 720 10.68 31.45 12.21
C GLU A 720 12.00 31.28 11.44
N LEU A 721 13.01 32.12 11.69
CA LEU A 721 14.29 32.02 11.01
C LEU A 721 15.00 30.70 11.35
N PHE A 722 14.89 30.26 12.60
CA PHE A 722 15.46 28.99 13.05
C PHE A 722 14.74 27.82 12.37
N VAL A 723 13.41 27.82 12.34
CA VAL A 723 12.61 26.78 11.68
C VAL A 723 12.95 26.68 10.19
N LEU A 724 13.00 27.80 9.47
CA LEU A 724 13.34 27.81 8.04
C LEU A 724 14.77 27.31 7.78
N LYS A 725 15.72 27.66 8.66
CA LYS A 725 17.09 27.16 8.58
C LYS A 725 17.14 25.66 8.81
N GLU A 726 16.42 25.15 9.82
CA GLU A 726 16.36 23.72 10.12
C GLU A 726 15.77 22.91 8.96
N LEU A 727 14.67 23.39 8.38
CA LEU A 727 14.03 22.76 7.22
C LEU A 727 14.94 22.73 5.98
N ARG A 728 15.81 23.73 5.83
CA ARG A 728 16.79 23.78 4.74
C ARG A 728 17.98 22.86 4.98
N ASP A 729 18.55 22.88 6.19
CA ASP A 729 19.89 22.33 6.44
C ASP A 729 19.87 20.87 6.96
N LYS A 730 18.76 20.40 7.54
CA LYS A 730 18.72 19.12 8.30
C LYS A 730 17.73 18.07 7.81
N PHE A 731 16.95 18.38 6.78
CA PHE A 731 15.81 17.56 6.41
C PHE A 731 16.06 16.64 5.19
N ASP A 732 17.30 16.56 4.70
CA ASP A 732 17.68 15.64 3.60
C ASP A 732 17.87 14.20 4.07
#